data_AF-A0A2H5PF74-F1
#
_entry.id   AF-A0A2H5PF74-F1
#
_cell.length_a   1.000
_cell.length_b   1.000
_cell.length_c   1.000
_cell.angle_alpha   90.00
_cell.angle_beta   90.00
_cell.angle_gamma   90.00
#
_symmetry.space_group_name_H-M   'P 1'
#
loop_
_entity.id
_entity.type
_entity.pdbx_description
1 polymer ?
#
loop_
_entity_poly.entity_id
_entity_poly.type
_entity_poly.pdbx_seq_one_letter_code
_entity_poly.pdbx_strand_id
1 'polypeptide(L)'
;MATAVLPQDTKKLPRPGRGGFQAHGLTEEEARVRAIAEIVNSMVELSRKNETVDLNAIKSAACRKYGLARAPKLVEMIAALPETDREALLPKLRAKPVRTASGIAVVAVMSKPHRCPHIATTGNICVYCPGGPDSDFEYSTQSYTGYEPTSMRAIRARYNPYVQARSRIDQLKRLGHSVDKVEFILMGGTFMSLPADYRDYFIRNLHDALSGHTSANVEEAVTYSEHGATKCIGMTIETRPDYCLGPHLRQMLSYGCTRLEIGVQSTYEDVARDTNRGHTVAAVADCFCLAKDAGFKDILVGLLRLRKCGRNVTCPELMGKCSIVRELHVYGTAVPVHGREADKLQHQGYGTLLMEEAERIALGEHRSRKMAVISGVGTRHYYRKLGYELEGLGSNIFCKYSSIVATKAFSTFKSLALFTRVLSAYFEYPQFGFVYSPGSLANWCRHFNTPMLKSTFTPIFSTSPLKPRTPKLLRSYLISSSTSEATQPVRQNASTKITPQLSPTSAYIHLPFCRKRCHYCDFPIVALGSSPTQTNDDDPRVSNYIQLLCREIIATKPGHKTSPPLETVFFGGGTPSLVPPRFVSSILDTLRDKFGLSLDAEISMEMDPGTFDARKMEELMDLGVNRVSLGVQAFQEELLKSCGRAHGLKEVYEAIEIVKLCGVENWSLDLISSLPHQTPQMWEESLRRTVGAQPKHVSVYDLQVEQGTKFGILYTPGEFPLPTETQSANFYRMASSMLSSAVYRHYEISSYSEDGYECKHNLTYWKNKPFYGFGLGSASYLGGLRFSRPRRMKEFVDYVQNLEAGLVDCWGNNHIDAKDLAMDVLMLSFRTARGVDLKSFGETFGCPLVHTLCKVYKPYIESGHVICLDERRRAMNIEEFNSLLLDETKIGNRLAYFRLSDPEGFLLSNELISHAFGVIDS
;
A
#
# COMPACT_ATOMS: atom_id res chain seq x y z
N MET A 1 -57.63 -14.67 19.01
CA MET A 1 -56.40 -15.32 19.49
C MET A 1 -56.03 -16.43 18.52
N ALA A 2 -55.10 -16.17 17.61
CA ALA A 2 -54.53 -17.18 16.73
C ALA A 2 -53.13 -16.71 16.34
N THR A 3 -52.17 -17.56 16.66
CA THR A 3 -50.72 -17.41 16.56
C THR A 3 -50.26 -17.34 15.11
N ALA A 4 -49.51 -16.28 14.78
CA ALA A 4 -48.89 -16.09 13.47
C ALA A 4 -47.71 -17.07 13.29
N VAL A 5 -47.77 -17.86 12.24
CA VAL A 5 -46.70 -18.72 11.74
C VAL A 5 -45.73 -17.86 10.94
N LEU A 6 -44.46 -17.79 11.37
CA LEU A 6 -43.38 -17.13 10.63
C LEU A 6 -43.01 -17.95 9.37
N PRO A 7 -42.61 -17.32 8.26
CA PRO A 7 -42.27 -18.02 7.02
C PRO A 7 -40.95 -18.79 7.17
N GLN A 8 -40.93 -20.03 6.70
CA GLN A 8 -39.69 -20.81 6.58
C GLN A 8 -38.79 -20.20 5.50
N ASP A 9 -37.59 -19.78 5.91
CA ASP A 9 -36.51 -19.40 5.01
C ASP A 9 -36.22 -20.53 4.02
N THR A 10 -36.46 -20.24 2.74
CA THR A 10 -36.01 -21.07 1.63
C THR A 10 -34.48 -21.03 1.58
N LYS A 11 -33.84 -22.03 2.17
CA LYS A 11 -32.41 -22.30 1.95
C LYS A 11 -32.18 -22.40 0.45
N LYS A 12 -31.54 -21.39 -0.15
CA LYS A 12 -30.94 -21.49 -1.48
C LYS A 12 -30.07 -22.74 -1.53
N LEU A 13 -30.46 -23.70 -2.37
CA LEU A 13 -29.63 -24.84 -2.73
C LEU A 13 -28.29 -24.33 -3.29
N PRO A 14 -27.15 -24.98 -2.98
CA PRO A 14 -25.86 -24.60 -3.55
C PRO A 14 -25.90 -24.72 -5.09
N ARG A 15 -25.43 -23.70 -5.81
CA ARG A 15 -25.28 -23.77 -7.27
C ARG A 15 -24.19 -24.80 -7.63
N PRO A 16 -24.46 -25.77 -8.52
CA PRO A 16 -23.51 -26.82 -8.88
C PRO A 16 -22.41 -26.28 -9.81
N GLY A 17 -21.16 -26.58 -9.49
CA GLY A 17 -20.04 -26.46 -10.41
C GLY A 17 -19.97 -27.69 -11.32
N ARG A 18 -19.94 -27.45 -12.64
CA ARG A 18 -19.52 -28.35 -13.74
C ARG A 18 -19.44 -29.86 -13.41
N GLY A 19 -20.53 -30.59 -13.65
CA GLY A 19 -20.56 -32.05 -13.71
C GLY A 19 -21.87 -32.61 -13.16
N GLY A 20 -22.76 -33.05 -14.04
CA GLY A 20 -24.02 -33.67 -13.67
C GLY A 20 -23.81 -34.92 -12.81
N PHE A 21 -24.63 -35.07 -11.78
CA PHE A 21 -24.70 -36.29 -10.99
C PHE A 21 -25.39 -37.39 -11.82
N GLN A 22 -24.61 -38.37 -12.30
CA GLN A 22 -25.15 -39.67 -12.69
C GLN A 22 -24.72 -40.69 -11.64
N ALA A 23 -25.68 -41.17 -10.85
CA ALA A 23 -25.45 -42.21 -9.86
C ALA A 23 -25.11 -43.52 -10.57
N HIS A 24 -23.83 -43.86 -10.67
CA HIS A 24 -23.37 -45.20 -11.06
C HIS A 24 -23.57 -46.19 -9.90
N GLY A 25 -24.80 -46.38 -9.40
CA GLY A 25 -25.14 -47.40 -8.40
C GLY A 25 -24.33 -47.40 -7.10
N LEU A 26 -23.53 -46.36 -6.84
CA LEU A 26 -22.66 -46.20 -5.68
C LEU A 26 -23.25 -45.13 -4.76
N THR A 27 -23.14 -45.36 -3.46
CA THR A 27 -23.44 -44.33 -2.47
C THR A 27 -22.42 -43.18 -2.56
N GLU A 28 -22.78 -41.98 -2.07
CA GLU A 28 -21.89 -40.81 -2.10
C GLU A 28 -20.56 -41.08 -1.36
N GLU A 29 -20.60 -41.86 -0.29
CA GLU A 29 -19.42 -42.27 0.48
C GLU A 29 -18.52 -43.22 -0.31
N GLU A 30 -19.10 -44.23 -0.98
CA GLU A 30 -18.33 -45.16 -1.83
C GLU A 30 -17.71 -44.44 -3.03
N ALA A 31 -18.44 -43.52 -3.66
CA ALA A 31 -17.95 -42.68 -4.75
C ALA A 31 -16.77 -41.80 -4.27
N ARG A 32 -16.88 -41.25 -3.04
CA ARG A 32 -15.83 -40.42 -2.43
C ARG A 32 -14.56 -41.24 -2.14
N VAL A 33 -14.70 -42.44 -1.59
CA VAL A 33 -13.56 -43.33 -1.29
C VAL A 33 -12.86 -43.76 -2.58
N ARG A 34 -13.61 -44.15 -3.61
CA ARG A 34 -13.03 -44.53 -4.91
C ARG A 34 -12.33 -43.36 -5.61
N ALA A 35 -12.90 -42.17 -5.54
CA ALA A 35 -12.25 -40.96 -6.06
C ALA A 35 -10.95 -40.65 -5.33
N ILE A 36 -10.90 -40.78 -4.00
CA ILE A 36 -9.67 -40.58 -3.22
C ILE A 36 -8.61 -41.60 -3.63
N ALA A 37 -8.97 -42.88 -3.74
CA ALA A 37 -8.05 -43.93 -4.15
C ALA A 37 -7.47 -43.70 -5.55
N GLU A 38 -8.30 -43.28 -6.52
CA GLU A 38 -7.84 -42.96 -7.89
C GLU A 38 -6.90 -41.75 -7.90
N ILE A 39 -7.23 -40.68 -7.17
CA ILE A 39 -6.37 -39.50 -7.07
C ILE A 39 -5.00 -39.89 -6.49
N VAL A 40 -4.97 -40.68 -5.41
CA VAL A 40 -3.72 -41.11 -4.78
C VAL A 40 -2.91 -42.01 -5.71
N ASN A 41 -3.53 -42.98 -6.37
CA ASN A 41 -2.83 -43.88 -7.29
C ASN A 41 -2.22 -43.13 -8.49
N SER A 42 -2.97 -42.21 -9.11
CA SER A 42 -2.44 -41.38 -10.19
C SER A 42 -1.27 -40.51 -9.73
N MET A 43 -1.32 -39.99 -8.51
CA MET A 43 -0.20 -39.24 -7.93
C MET A 43 1.04 -40.10 -7.70
N VAL A 44 0.87 -41.32 -7.20
CA VAL A 44 1.97 -42.27 -6.98
C VAL A 44 2.61 -42.66 -8.32
N GLU A 45 1.81 -42.98 -9.34
CA GLU A 45 2.32 -43.34 -10.67
C GLU A 45 3.09 -42.19 -11.34
N LEU A 46 2.54 -40.97 -11.34
CA LEU A 46 3.19 -39.80 -11.93
C LEU A 46 4.46 -39.42 -11.16
N SER A 47 4.47 -39.59 -9.84
CA SER A 47 5.68 -39.35 -9.04
C SER A 47 6.76 -40.41 -9.26
N ARG A 48 6.41 -41.67 -9.48
CA ARG A 48 7.36 -42.74 -9.84
C ARG A 48 7.94 -42.54 -11.25
N LYS A 49 7.18 -41.92 -12.16
CA LYS A 49 7.64 -41.52 -13.51
C LYS A 49 8.39 -40.18 -13.55
N ASN A 50 8.52 -39.50 -12.41
CA ASN A 50 9.18 -38.20 -12.27
C ASN A 50 8.54 -37.06 -13.09
N GLU A 51 7.23 -37.15 -13.35
CA GLU A 51 6.46 -36.14 -14.09
C GLU A 51 5.83 -35.09 -13.16
N THR A 52 5.51 -33.91 -13.70
CA THR A 52 4.85 -32.82 -12.95
C THR A 52 3.42 -33.19 -12.58
N VAL A 53 3.13 -33.24 -11.27
CA VAL A 53 1.81 -33.61 -10.75
C VAL A 53 0.91 -32.37 -10.64
N ASP A 54 -0.05 -32.22 -11.55
CA ASP A 54 -1.13 -31.23 -11.41
C ASP A 54 -2.28 -31.78 -10.56
N LEU A 55 -2.29 -31.41 -9.28
CA LEU A 55 -3.31 -31.82 -8.32
C LEU A 55 -4.72 -31.34 -8.68
N ASN A 56 -4.86 -30.19 -9.34
CA ASN A 56 -6.17 -29.63 -9.67
C ASN A 56 -6.79 -30.37 -10.86
N ALA A 57 -5.97 -30.74 -11.86
CA ALA A 57 -6.40 -31.56 -12.99
C ALA A 57 -6.86 -32.95 -12.53
N ILE A 58 -6.05 -33.64 -11.72
CA ILE A 58 -6.36 -34.99 -11.21
C ILE A 58 -7.63 -34.99 -10.35
N LYS A 59 -7.79 -34.00 -9.45
CA LYS A 59 -9.02 -33.81 -8.66
C LYS A 59 -10.24 -33.60 -9.55
N SER A 60 -10.11 -32.74 -10.56
CA SER A 60 -11.22 -32.41 -11.45
C SER A 60 -11.63 -33.60 -12.33
N ALA A 61 -10.68 -34.44 -12.72
CA ALA A 61 -10.95 -35.68 -13.46
C ALA A 61 -11.68 -36.71 -12.59
N ALA A 62 -11.18 -36.96 -11.37
CA ALA A 62 -11.80 -37.91 -10.44
C ALA A 62 -13.19 -37.46 -9.98
N CYS A 63 -13.39 -36.17 -9.70
CA CYS A 63 -14.71 -35.64 -9.33
C CYS A 63 -15.72 -35.77 -10.47
N ARG A 64 -15.30 -35.59 -11.73
CA ARG A 64 -16.15 -35.81 -12.92
C ARG A 64 -16.52 -37.29 -13.07
N LYS A 65 -15.54 -38.18 -12.91
CA LYS A 65 -15.72 -39.63 -13.08
C LYS A 65 -16.66 -40.25 -12.04
N TYR A 66 -16.59 -39.78 -10.80
CA TYR A 66 -17.38 -40.29 -9.68
C TYR A 66 -18.57 -39.40 -9.28
N GLY A 67 -18.84 -38.31 -10.03
CA GLY A 67 -20.01 -37.47 -9.82
C GLY A 67 -20.07 -36.76 -8.45
N LEU A 68 -18.92 -36.34 -7.90
CA LEU A 68 -18.87 -35.76 -6.55
C LEU A 68 -19.29 -34.28 -6.54
N ALA A 69 -20.28 -33.94 -5.71
CA ALA A 69 -20.75 -32.56 -5.51
C ALA A 69 -19.69 -31.65 -4.85
N ARG A 70 -18.76 -32.22 -4.07
CA ARG A 70 -17.64 -31.52 -3.42
C ARG A 70 -16.37 -32.32 -3.58
N ALA A 71 -15.29 -31.65 -4.01
CA ALA A 71 -13.98 -32.28 -4.13
C ALA A 71 -13.48 -32.87 -2.78
N PRO A 72 -12.74 -34.00 -2.80
CA PRO A 72 -12.12 -34.55 -1.60
C PRO A 72 -11.21 -33.53 -0.91
N LYS A 73 -11.26 -33.51 0.42
CA LYS A 73 -10.40 -32.65 1.23
C LYS A 73 -8.98 -33.19 1.19
N LEU A 74 -8.01 -32.27 1.21
CA LEU A 74 -6.60 -32.61 1.25
C LEU A 74 -6.22 -33.57 2.39
N VAL A 75 -6.88 -33.41 3.55
CA VAL A 75 -6.69 -34.28 4.72
C VAL A 75 -7.06 -35.74 4.43
N GLU A 76 -8.13 -35.97 3.65
CA GLU A 76 -8.60 -37.31 3.29
C GLU A 76 -7.62 -37.96 2.32
N MET A 77 -7.04 -37.17 1.41
CA MET A 77 -6.00 -37.63 0.48
C MET A 77 -4.69 -37.99 1.21
N ILE A 78 -4.25 -37.16 2.16
CA ILE A 78 -3.04 -37.43 2.97
C ILE A 78 -3.21 -38.71 3.80
N ALA A 79 -4.41 -38.95 4.34
CA ALA A 79 -4.72 -40.16 5.08
C ALA A 79 -4.68 -41.43 4.22
N ALA A 80 -4.98 -41.31 2.92
CA ALA A 80 -5.00 -42.42 1.98
C ALA A 80 -3.65 -42.70 1.29
N LEU A 81 -2.59 -41.93 1.56
CA LEU A 81 -1.26 -42.15 0.99
C LEU A 81 -0.61 -43.45 1.53
N PRO A 82 -0.03 -44.30 0.67
CA PRO A 82 0.81 -45.42 1.10
C PRO A 82 2.03 -44.95 1.91
N GLU A 83 2.44 -45.72 2.93
CA GLU A 83 3.58 -45.35 3.80
C GLU A 83 4.89 -45.21 3.01
N THR A 84 5.09 -46.03 1.97
CA THR A 84 6.30 -46.04 1.12
C THR A 84 6.50 -44.76 0.32
N ASP A 85 5.40 -44.11 -0.11
CA ASP A 85 5.43 -42.96 -1.02
C ASP A 85 5.09 -41.64 -0.28
N ARG A 86 4.79 -41.73 1.03
CA ARG A 86 4.38 -40.60 1.87
C ARG A 86 5.47 -39.53 1.97
N GLU A 87 6.74 -39.88 2.12
CA GLU A 87 7.82 -38.88 2.23
C GLU A 87 8.00 -38.06 0.94
N ALA A 88 7.82 -38.69 -0.23
CA ALA A 88 7.97 -38.03 -1.52
C ALA A 88 6.77 -37.15 -1.91
N LEU A 89 5.56 -37.54 -1.53
CA LEU A 89 4.31 -36.88 -1.95
C LEU A 89 3.79 -35.84 -0.94
N LEU A 90 4.10 -35.99 0.35
CA LEU A 90 3.62 -35.08 1.40
C LEU A 90 4.08 -33.62 1.22
N PRO A 91 5.32 -33.31 0.76
CA PRO A 91 5.73 -31.94 0.45
C PRO A 91 4.91 -31.32 -0.70
N LYS A 92 4.56 -32.12 -1.71
CA LYS A 92 3.77 -31.69 -2.88
C LYS A 92 2.29 -31.43 -2.55
N LEU A 93 1.79 -32.05 -1.49
CA LEU A 93 0.41 -31.93 -1.00
C LEU A 93 0.22 -30.86 0.09
N ARG A 94 1.25 -30.14 0.53
CA ARG A 94 1.09 -29.07 1.55
C ARG A 94 0.46 -27.82 0.93
N ALA A 95 -0.80 -27.54 1.28
CA ALA A 95 -1.61 -26.47 0.67
C ALA A 95 -1.19 -25.02 0.99
N LYS A 96 -0.12 -24.80 1.75
CA LYS A 96 0.59 -23.52 1.98
C LYS A 96 1.72 -23.80 2.99
N PRO A 97 2.90 -23.19 2.86
CA PRO A 97 3.81 -23.11 3.99
C PRO A 97 3.10 -22.31 5.09
N VAL A 98 2.77 -22.96 6.20
CA VAL A 98 2.51 -22.24 7.45
C VAL A 98 3.83 -21.54 7.83
N ARG A 99 3.78 -20.46 8.62
CA ARG A 99 4.93 -19.68 9.12
C ARG A 99 5.92 -20.50 9.99
N THR A 100 6.34 -21.67 9.53
CA THR A 100 7.10 -22.65 10.30
C THR A 100 8.26 -23.17 9.46
N ALA A 101 9.06 -22.24 8.95
CA ALA A 101 10.40 -22.55 8.44
C ALA A 101 11.30 -23.19 9.51
N SER A 102 10.92 -23.10 10.80
CA SER A 102 11.62 -23.63 11.98
C SER A 102 11.12 -24.99 12.49
N GLY A 103 10.05 -25.56 11.91
CA GLY A 103 9.44 -26.80 12.40
C GLY A 103 8.69 -26.68 13.74
N ILE A 104 8.28 -25.46 14.14
CA ILE A 104 7.56 -25.19 15.39
C ILE A 104 6.07 -24.96 15.10
N ALA A 105 5.17 -25.79 15.62
CA ALA A 105 3.73 -25.61 15.48
C ALA A 105 3.19 -24.52 16.42
N VAL A 106 2.70 -23.41 15.85
CA VAL A 106 2.08 -22.33 16.62
C VAL A 106 0.61 -22.66 16.92
N VAL A 107 0.27 -22.71 18.21
CA VAL A 107 -1.07 -23.05 18.70
C VAL A 107 -1.62 -21.86 19.49
N ALA A 108 -2.48 -21.08 18.85
CA ALA A 108 -3.15 -19.95 19.47
C ALA A 108 -4.46 -20.41 20.16
N VAL A 109 -4.61 -20.04 21.43
CA VAL A 109 -5.74 -20.40 22.32
C VAL A 109 -6.30 -19.14 22.99
N MET A 110 -7.60 -19.17 23.32
CA MET A 110 -8.28 -18.05 23.99
C MET A 110 -8.85 -18.48 25.33
N SER A 111 -8.72 -17.60 26.33
CA SER A 111 -9.37 -17.75 27.64
C SER A 111 -10.86 -17.46 27.56
N LYS A 112 -11.63 -17.79 28.60
CA LYS A 112 -13.07 -17.47 28.65
C LYS A 112 -13.33 -15.96 28.46
N PRO A 113 -14.43 -15.57 27.81
CA PRO A 113 -14.89 -14.19 27.81
C PRO A 113 -15.02 -13.65 29.23
N HIS A 114 -14.40 -12.50 29.49
CA HIS A 114 -14.48 -11.80 30.77
C HIS A 114 -14.27 -10.31 30.54
N ARG A 115 -14.77 -9.48 31.46
CA ARG A 115 -14.62 -8.03 31.39
C ARG A 115 -13.18 -7.62 31.71
N CYS A 116 -12.70 -6.59 31.02
CA CYS A 116 -11.45 -5.91 31.34
C CYS A 116 -11.45 -5.39 32.78
N PRO A 117 -10.36 -5.53 33.55
CA PRO A 117 -10.33 -5.15 34.97
C PRO A 117 -10.47 -3.63 35.20
N HIS A 118 -9.98 -2.79 34.27
CA HIS A 118 -10.08 -1.33 34.40
C HIS A 118 -11.51 -0.80 34.24
N ILE A 119 -12.49 -1.61 33.82
CA ILE A 119 -13.90 -1.17 33.80
C ILE A 119 -14.37 -0.80 35.22
N ALA A 120 -13.86 -1.48 36.24
CA ALA A 120 -14.21 -1.21 37.64
C ALA A 120 -13.67 0.13 38.15
N THR A 121 -12.56 0.62 37.59
CA THR A 121 -11.91 1.87 38.00
C THR A 121 -12.27 3.05 37.10
N THR A 122 -12.55 2.81 35.82
CA THR A 122 -12.82 3.85 34.81
C THR A 122 -14.28 3.95 34.40
N GLY A 123 -15.10 2.96 34.76
CA GLY A 123 -16.53 2.89 34.43
C GLY A 123 -16.85 2.32 33.04
N ASN A 124 -15.91 2.31 32.10
CA ASN A 124 -16.10 1.84 30.72
C ASN A 124 -14.90 1.03 30.21
N ILE A 125 -15.05 0.36 29.05
CA ILE A 125 -13.93 -0.28 28.34
C ILE A 125 -13.14 0.74 27.49
N CYS A 126 -12.03 0.32 26.87
CA CYS A 126 -11.29 1.16 25.93
C CYS A 126 -12.16 1.52 24.72
N VAL A 127 -12.06 2.77 24.25
CA VAL A 127 -12.96 3.36 23.24
C VAL A 127 -13.03 2.57 21.92
N TYR A 128 -11.90 2.01 21.48
CA TYR A 128 -11.80 1.27 20.21
C TYR A 128 -11.92 -0.25 20.37
N CYS A 129 -12.21 -0.76 21.57
CA CYS A 129 -12.27 -2.19 21.81
C CYS A 129 -13.58 -2.76 21.22
N PRO A 130 -13.54 -3.62 20.18
CA PRO A 130 -14.73 -3.96 19.42
C PRO A 130 -15.66 -4.95 20.13
N GLY A 131 -15.09 -6.00 20.74
CA GLY A 131 -15.85 -7.12 21.31
C GLY A 131 -15.59 -7.38 22.78
N GLY A 132 -16.23 -8.43 23.31
CA GLY A 132 -16.25 -8.77 24.73
C GLY A 132 -17.66 -8.99 25.28
N PRO A 133 -17.80 -9.30 26.57
CA PRO A 133 -19.10 -9.62 27.18
C PRO A 133 -20.15 -8.52 27.12
N ASP A 134 -19.72 -7.26 27.00
CA ASP A 134 -20.59 -6.07 26.98
C ASP A 134 -20.78 -5.51 25.56
N SER A 135 -20.51 -6.32 24.53
CA SER A 135 -20.65 -5.94 23.11
C SER A 135 -21.78 -6.73 22.43
N ASP A 136 -22.18 -6.28 21.24
CA ASP A 136 -23.17 -6.98 20.39
C ASP A 136 -22.62 -8.28 19.79
N PHE A 137 -21.31 -8.56 19.93
CA PHE A 137 -20.69 -9.79 19.45
C PHE A 137 -20.89 -10.94 20.42
N GLU A 138 -21.82 -11.84 20.07
CA GLU A 138 -22.17 -13.01 20.88
C GLU A 138 -20.96 -13.86 21.26
N TYR A 139 -20.81 -14.08 22.58
CA TYR A 139 -19.85 -15.03 23.16
C TYR A 139 -18.39 -14.82 22.72
N SER A 140 -18.03 -13.57 22.43
CA SER A 140 -16.69 -13.14 22.01
C SER A 140 -15.77 -12.79 23.18
N THR A 141 -14.46 -13.01 23.02
CA THR A 141 -13.45 -12.56 23.99
C THR A 141 -13.17 -11.07 23.82
N GLN A 142 -12.76 -10.41 24.90
CA GLN A 142 -12.45 -8.98 24.87
C GLN A 142 -11.44 -8.66 23.77
N SER A 143 -11.72 -7.62 22.98
CA SER A 143 -10.94 -7.19 21.80
C SER A 143 -11.11 -8.02 20.52
N TYR A 144 -11.97 -9.05 20.51
CA TYR A 144 -12.22 -9.90 19.34
C TYR A 144 -13.69 -9.94 18.99
N THR A 145 -14.01 -10.14 17.70
CA THR A 145 -15.40 -10.14 17.20
C THR A 145 -16.05 -11.52 17.23
N GLY A 146 -15.26 -12.59 17.34
CA GLY A 146 -15.77 -13.97 17.30
C GLY A 146 -15.69 -14.62 15.92
N TYR A 147 -15.53 -13.82 14.85
CA TYR A 147 -15.43 -14.29 13.47
C TYR A 147 -14.01 -14.69 13.05
N GLU A 148 -13.00 -14.37 13.86
CA GLU A 148 -11.63 -14.74 13.55
C GLU A 148 -11.47 -16.27 13.63
N PRO A 149 -10.63 -16.90 12.78
CA PRO A 149 -10.48 -18.36 12.78
C PRO A 149 -10.13 -18.97 14.14
N THR A 150 -9.38 -18.24 14.98
CA THR A 150 -9.06 -18.70 16.34
C THR A 150 -10.23 -18.51 17.30
N SER A 151 -10.92 -17.37 17.27
CA SER A 151 -12.13 -17.11 18.05
C SER A 151 -13.23 -18.12 17.74
N MET A 152 -13.49 -18.43 16.47
CA MET A 152 -14.45 -19.45 16.06
C MET A 152 -14.10 -20.84 16.60
N ARG A 153 -12.81 -21.19 16.70
CA ARG A 153 -12.37 -22.47 17.30
C ARG A 153 -12.57 -22.45 18.82
N ALA A 154 -12.28 -21.34 19.46
CA ALA A 154 -12.46 -21.18 20.91
C ALA A 154 -13.95 -21.28 21.28
N ILE A 155 -14.84 -20.62 20.54
CA ILE A 155 -16.30 -20.68 20.72
C ILE A 155 -16.81 -22.12 20.57
N ARG A 156 -16.40 -22.83 19.50
CA ARG A 156 -16.77 -24.25 19.29
C ARG A 156 -16.30 -25.17 20.40
N ALA A 157 -15.12 -24.89 20.96
CA ALA A 157 -14.57 -25.63 22.10
C ALA A 157 -15.14 -25.14 23.45
N ARG A 158 -16.08 -24.20 23.46
CA ARG A 158 -16.61 -23.52 24.67
C ARG A 158 -15.50 -23.03 25.58
N TYR A 159 -14.44 -22.48 24.98
CA TYR A 159 -13.24 -21.98 25.64
C TYR A 159 -12.51 -23.00 26.53
N ASN A 160 -12.75 -24.30 26.34
CA ASN A 160 -12.03 -25.35 27.06
C ASN A 160 -10.56 -25.41 26.57
N PRO A 161 -9.56 -25.17 27.45
CA PRO A 161 -8.15 -25.11 27.07
C PRO A 161 -7.62 -26.42 26.45
N TYR A 162 -7.99 -27.57 27.03
CA TYR A 162 -7.56 -28.88 26.56
C TYR A 162 -8.08 -29.17 25.15
N VAL A 163 -9.38 -28.95 24.94
CA VAL A 163 -10.03 -29.20 23.64
C VAL A 163 -9.48 -28.25 22.56
N GLN A 164 -9.25 -26.98 22.89
CA GLN A 164 -8.67 -26.01 21.96
C GLN A 164 -7.27 -26.43 21.50
N ALA A 165 -6.38 -26.74 22.45
CA ALA A 165 -5.01 -27.14 22.17
C ALA A 165 -4.96 -28.47 21.40
N ARG A 166 -5.62 -29.51 21.91
CA ARG A 166 -5.61 -30.85 21.33
C ARG A 166 -6.17 -30.88 19.91
N SER A 167 -7.34 -30.26 19.71
CA SER A 167 -7.98 -30.20 18.39
C SER A 167 -7.12 -29.49 17.36
N ARG A 168 -6.39 -28.43 17.77
CA ARG A 168 -5.51 -27.69 16.87
C ARG A 168 -4.26 -28.49 16.52
N ILE A 169 -3.67 -29.18 17.49
CA ILE A 169 -2.50 -30.04 17.27
C ILE A 169 -2.86 -31.19 16.33
N ASP A 170 -3.98 -31.88 16.58
CA ASP A 170 -4.44 -32.98 15.73
C ASP A 170 -4.79 -32.51 14.32
N GLN A 171 -5.37 -31.31 14.18
CA GLN A 171 -5.61 -30.70 12.88
C GLN A 171 -4.29 -30.45 12.13
N LEU A 172 -3.26 -29.92 12.79
CA LEU A 172 -1.95 -29.68 12.17
C LEU A 172 -1.26 -30.99 11.78
N LYS A 173 -1.35 -32.03 12.61
CA LYS A 173 -0.86 -33.39 12.30
C LYS A 173 -1.53 -33.94 11.03
N ARG A 174 -2.86 -33.85 10.94
CA ARG A 174 -3.64 -34.32 9.78
C ARG A 174 -3.34 -33.58 8.48
N LEU A 175 -2.86 -32.34 8.57
CA LEU A 175 -2.42 -31.54 7.44
C LEU A 175 -0.95 -31.82 7.05
N GLY A 176 -0.26 -32.75 7.73
CA GLY A 176 1.11 -33.15 7.43
C GLY A 176 2.18 -32.19 7.95
N HIS A 177 1.86 -31.38 8.98
CA HIS A 177 2.84 -30.56 9.69
C HIS A 177 3.46 -31.36 10.84
N SER A 178 4.78 -31.24 11.05
CA SER A 178 5.41 -31.69 12.28
C SER A 178 4.90 -30.81 13.43
N VAL A 179 4.56 -31.46 14.53
CA VAL A 179 4.11 -30.80 15.77
C VAL A 179 4.96 -31.22 16.96
N ASP A 180 6.15 -31.78 16.72
CA ASP A 180 7.04 -32.27 17.79
C ASP A 180 7.48 -31.13 18.72
N LYS A 181 7.42 -29.89 18.20
CA LYS A 181 7.64 -28.64 18.92
C LYS A 181 6.42 -27.76 18.77
N VAL A 182 5.84 -27.32 19.88
CA VAL A 182 4.68 -26.45 19.94
C VAL A 182 5.03 -25.15 20.66
N GLU A 183 4.57 -24.03 20.12
CA GLU A 183 4.59 -22.73 20.79
C GLU A 183 3.14 -22.28 21.03
N PHE A 184 2.78 -22.05 22.30
CA PHE A 184 1.47 -21.54 22.65
C PHE A 184 1.43 -20.02 22.55
N ILE A 185 0.31 -19.49 22.04
CA ILE A 185 0.00 -18.06 22.11
C ILE A 185 -1.36 -17.92 22.79
N LEU A 186 -1.36 -17.36 23.99
CA LEU A 186 -2.55 -17.16 24.79
C LEU A 186 -3.08 -15.74 24.56
N MET A 187 -4.24 -15.67 23.91
CA MET A 187 -4.85 -14.44 23.42
C MET A 187 -6.03 -13.99 24.27
N GLY A 188 -6.29 -12.69 24.26
CA GLY A 188 -7.40 -12.06 25.00
C GLY A 188 -7.00 -10.85 25.84
N GLY A 189 -5.72 -10.47 25.84
CA GLY A 189 -5.19 -9.23 26.45
C GLY A 189 -5.25 -9.09 27.98
N THR A 190 -6.13 -9.81 28.69
CA THR A 190 -6.36 -9.65 30.14
C THR A 190 -6.37 -10.96 30.91
N PHE A 191 -5.79 -12.04 30.37
CA PHE A 191 -5.76 -13.34 31.05
C PHE A 191 -5.27 -13.27 32.51
N MET A 192 -4.25 -12.45 32.76
CA MET A 192 -3.63 -12.31 34.08
C MET A 192 -4.52 -11.61 35.12
N SER A 193 -5.64 -10.99 34.72
CA SER A 193 -6.62 -10.45 35.67
C SER A 193 -7.64 -11.49 36.15
N LEU A 194 -7.62 -12.70 35.58
CA LEU A 194 -8.49 -13.78 36.02
C LEU A 194 -8.03 -14.38 37.37
N PRO A 195 -8.97 -14.95 38.15
CA PRO A 195 -8.65 -15.69 39.37
C PRO A 195 -7.56 -16.76 39.17
N ALA A 196 -6.69 -16.93 40.17
CA ALA A 196 -5.53 -17.81 40.07
C ALA A 196 -5.90 -19.28 39.82
N ASP A 197 -6.97 -19.78 40.46
CA ASP A 197 -7.54 -21.10 40.25
C ASP A 197 -7.92 -21.36 38.78
N TYR A 198 -8.51 -20.36 38.11
CA TYR A 198 -8.84 -20.48 36.69
C TYR A 198 -7.58 -20.43 35.81
N ARG A 199 -6.61 -19.57 36.13
CA ARG A 199 -5.36 -19.47 35.37
C ARG A 199 -4.55 -20.77 35.47
N ASP A 200 -4.44 -21.32 36.68
CA ASP A 200 -3.77 -22.59 36.94
C ASP A 200 -4.49 -23.75 36.24
N TYR A 201 -5.82 -23.81 36.31
CA TYR A 201 -6.63 -24.75 35.53
C TYR A 201 -6.33 -24.63 34.03
N PHE A 202 -6.28 -23.40 33.50
CA PHE A 202 -6.08 -23.16 32.08
C PHE A 202 -4.72 -23.67 31.60
N ILE A 203 -3.65 -23.26 32.28
CA ILE A 203 -2.27 -23.62 31.94
C ILE A 203 -2.02 -25.12 32.11
N ARG A 204 -2.49 -25.71 33.21
CA ARG A 204 -2.40 -27.15 33.45
C ARG A 204 -2.97 -27.95 32.28
N ASN A 205 -4.16 -27.59 31.82
CA ASN A 205 -4.83 -28.26 30.71
C ASN A 205 -4.15 -28.03 29.34
N LEU A 206 -3.39 -26.94 29.15
CA LEU A 206 -2.58 -26.76 27.94
C LEU A 206 -1.41 -27.75 27.90
N HIS A 207 -0.71 -27.92 29.02
CA HIS A 207 0.38 -28.89 29.14
C HIS A 207 -0.14 -30.33 29.07
N ASP A 208 -1.26 -30.64 29.72
CA ASP A 208 -1.92 -31.95 29.66
C ASP A 208 -2.37 -32.30 28.23
N ALA A 209 -2.74 -31.31 27.39
CA ALA A 209 -3.08 -31.55 25.99
C ALA A 209 -1.86 -32.02 25.15
N LEU A 210 -0.64 -31.63 25.55
CA LEU A 210 0.61 -32.06 24.93
C LEU A 210 1.05 -33.43 25.44
N SER A 211 1.07 -33.63 26.76
CA SER A 211 1.57 -34.86 27.40
C SER A 211 0.57 -36.02 27.27
N GLY A 212 -0.73 -35.72 27.24
CA GLY A 212 -1.81 -36.71 27.35
C GLY A 212 -2.07 -37.18 28.79
N HIS A 213 -1.35 -36.65 29.78
CA HIS A 213 -1.57 -36.91 31.20
C HIS A 213 -2.71 -36.06 31.76
N THR A 214 -3.23 -36.40 32.94
CA THR A 214 -4.17 -35.57 33.70
C THR A 214 -3.52 -35.20 35.02
N SER A 215 -3.10 -33.94 35.15
CA SER A 215 -2.31 -33.49 36.28
C SER A 215 -3.17 -32.87 37.39
N ALA A 216 -2.70 -32.93 38.63
CA ALA A 216 -3.38 -32.29 39.77
C ALA A 216 -3.06 -30.78 39.85
N ASN A 217 -1.83 -30.39 39.52
CA ASN A 217 -1.36 -28.99 39.58
C ASN A 217 -0.48 -28.62 38.36
N VAL A 218 -0.09 -27.35 38.25
CA VAL A 218 0.68 -26.85 37.10
C VAL A 218 2.11 -27.41 37.06
N GLU A 219 2.76 -27.54 38.22
CA GLU A 219 4.14 -28.04 38.32
C GLU A 219 4.24 -29.49 37.81
N GLU A 220 3.28 -30.34 38.21
CA GLU A 220 3.13 -31.69 37.68
C GLU A 220 2.92 -31.66 36.16
N ALA A 221 1.99 -30.83 35.66
CA ALA A 221 1.69 -30.76 34.24
C ALA A 221 2.90 -30.32 33.38
N VAL A 222 3.68 -29.35 33.87
CA VAL A 222 4.92 -28.91 33.21
C VAL A 222 5.92 -30.05 33.19
N THR A 223 6.13 -30.74 34.32
CA THR A 223 7.06 -31.87 34.43
C THR A 223 6.73 -33.02 33.48
N TYR A 224 5.44 -33.40 33.37
CA TYR A 224 5.00 -34.42 32.42
C TYR A 224 5.07 -33.92 30.96
N SER A 225 4.84 -32.63 30.72
CA SER A 225 4.98 -32.02 29.40
C SER A 225 6.43 -31.98 28.91
N GLU A 226 7.43 -31.91 29.79
CA GLU A 226 8.86 -31.97 29.43
C GLU A 226 9.27 -33.33 28.84
N HIS A 227 8.67 -34.40 29.36
CA HIS A 227 8.91 -35.78 28.93
C HIS A 227 7.98 -36.23 27.79
N GLY A 228 7.02 -35.38 27.38
CA GLY A 228 6.09 -35.65 26.30
C GLY A 228 6.76 -35.70 24.93
N ALA A 229 6.18 -36.51 24.02
CA ALA A 229 6.63 -36.58 22.62
C ALA A 229 6.44 -35.25 21.87
N THR A 230 5.43 -34.48 22.24
CA THR A 230 5.12 -33.13 21.72
C THR A 230 5.58 -32.11 22.76
N LYS A 231 6.64 -31.34 22.47
CA LYS A 231 7.27 -30.43 23.44
C LYS A 231 6.73 -29.02 23.36
N CYS A 232 6.39 -28.41 24.51
CA CYS A 232 6.21 -26.98 24.60
C CYS A 232 7.59 -26.29 24.57
N ILE A 233 7.89 -25.56 23.51
CA ILE A 233 9.17 -24.86 23.38
C ILE A 233 9.08 -23.37 23.75
N GLY A 234 7.86 -22.88 23.96
CA GLY A 234 7.60 -21.50 24.32
C GLY A 234 6.11 -21.24 24.51
N MET A 235 5.83 -20.28 25.39
CA MET A 235 4.47 -19.81 25.62
C MET A 235 4.49 -18.29 25.67
N THR A 236 3.64 -17.69 24.84
CA THR A 236 3.41 -16.25 24.78
C THR A 236 2.11 -15.92 25.49
N ILE A 237 2.15 -14.99 26.44
CA ILE A 237 0.96 -14.49 27.14
C ILE A 237 0.78 -13.00 26.81
N GLU A 238 -0.38 -12.67 26.25
CA GLU A 238 -0.82 -11.28 26.12
C GLU A 238 -1.31 -10.75 27.48
N THR A 239 -0.85 -9.56 27.86
CA THR A 239 -1.31 -8.91 29.09
C THR A 239 -1.34 -7.38 28.97
N ARG A 240 -1.90 -6.73 29.98
CA ARG A 240 -1.82 -5.29 30.17
C ARG A 240 -0.61 -4.92 31.05
N PRO A 241 -0.04 -3.72 30.91
CA PRO A 241 1.09 -3.27 31.73
C PRO A 241 0.84 -3.35 33.24
N ASP A 242 -0.38 -3.02 33.67
CA ASP A 242 -0.81 -3.08 35.08
C ASP A 242 -0.99 -4.52 35.61
N TYR A 243 -0.98 -5.52 34.72
CA TYR A 243 -0.98 -6.96 35.03
C TYR A 243 0.32 -7.65 34.62
N CYS A 244 1.43 -6.91 34.70
CA CYS A 244 2.79 -7.37 34.42
C CYS A 244 3.77 -6.89 35.50
N LEU A 245 3.39 -7.10 36.76
CA LEU A 245 4.15 -6.73 37.95
C LEU A 245 4.89 -7.95 38.52
N GLY A 246 5.80 -7.76 39.47
CA GLY A 246 6.63 -8.83 40.04
C GLY A 246 5.90 -10.14 40.41
N PRO A 247 4.73 -10.11 41.09
CA PRO A 247 3.94 -11.31 41.35
C PRO A 247 3.42 -12.00 40.07
N HIS A 248 2.94 -11.22 39.10
CA HIS A 248 2.44 -11.73 37.82
C HIS A 248 3.57 -12.36 37.01
N LEU A 249 4.74 -11.72 36.95
CA LEU A 249 5.91 -12.21 36.24
C LEU A 249 6.42 -13.55 36.81
N ARG A 250 6.51 -13.66 38.14
CA ARG A 250 6.87 -14.94 38.80
C ARG A 250 5.89 -16.06 38.46
N GLN A 251 4.59 -15.74 38.41
CA GLN A 251 3.57 -16.72 38.06
C GLN A 251 3.65 -17.12 36.58
N MET A 252 3.87 -16.17 35.66
CA MET A 252 4.11 -16.46 34.25
C MET A 252 5.32 -17.38 34.05
N LEU A 253 6.41 -17.17 34.80
CA LEU A 253 7.58 -18.07 34.77
C LEU A 253 7.19 -19.49 35.23
N SER A 254 6.41 -19.61 36.29
CA SER A 254 5.91 -20.93 36.76
C SER A 254 5.00 -21.64 35.75
N TYR A 255 4.37 -20.88 34.85
CA TYR A 255 3.55 -21.42 33.75
C TYR A 255 4.37 -21.86 32.54
N GLY A 256 5.71 -21.68 32.55
CA GLY A 256 6.56 -21.92 31.39
C GLY A 256 6.45 -20.84 30.31
N CYS A 257 5.97 -19.64 30.67
CA CYS A 257 5.94 -18.49 29.76
C CYS A 257 7.35 -18.01 29.45
N THR A 258 7.62 -17.75 28.16
CA THR A 258 8.94 -17.34 27.66
C THR A 258 8.91 -15.99 26.94
N ARG A 259 7.72 -15.55 26.50
CA ARG A 259 7.51 -14.27 25.82
C ARG A 259 6.24 -13.59 26.32
N LEU A 260 6.29 -12.26 26.44
CA LEU A 260 5.14 -11.44 26.83
C LEU A 260 4.76 -10.51 25.69
N GLU A 261 3.48 -10.28 25.53
CA GLU A 261 2.96 -9.26 24.60
C GLU A 261 2.16 -8.23 25.40
N ILE A 262 2.68 -7.00 25.46
CA ILE A 262 2.12 -5.92 26.25
C ILE A 262 1.33 -4.98 25.35
N GLY A 263 0.04 -4.78 25.65
CA GLY A 263 -0.81 -3.84 24.92
C GLY A 263 -0.47 -2.37 25.23
N VAL A 264 0.59 -1.82 24.66
CA VAL A 264 0.99 -0.41 24.84
C VAL A 264 0.04 0.54 24.10
N GLN A 265 -0.22 0.24 22.82
CA GLN A 265 -1.07 0.95 21.85
C GLN A 265 -0.69 2.40 21.54
N SER A 266 -0.34 3.21 22.54
CA SER A 266 0.16 4.57 22.39
C SER A 266 1.26 4.86 23.40
N THR A 267 2.26 5.63 22.98
CA THR A 267 3.31 6.19 23.85
C THR A 267 3.00 7.61 24.31
N TYR A 268 1.79 8.12 24.02
CA TYR A 268 1.33 9.43 24.43
C TYR A 268 0.29 9.33 25.55
N GLU A 269 0.50 10.09 26.63
CA GLU A 269 -0.35 10.03 27.83
C GLU A 269 -1.76 10.56 27.60
N ASP A 270 -1.91 11.60 26.77
CA ASP A 270 -3.21 12.14 26.36
C ASP A 270 -4.04 11.10 25.60
N VAL A 271 -3.45 10.38 24.65
CA VAL A 271 -4.13 9.30 23.92
C VAL A 271 -4.51 8.16 24.85
N ALA A 272 -3.63 7.74 25.77
CA ALA A 272 -3.95 6.69 26.74
C ALA A 272 -5.11 7.08 27.67
N ARG A 273 -5.18 8.35 28.08
CA ARG A 273 -6.28 8.89 28.88
C ARG A 273 -7.58 8.98 28.07
N ASP A 274 -7.54 9.64 26.92
CA ASP A 274 -8.74 9.98 26.14
C ASP A 274 -9.39 8.74 25.50
N THR A 275 -8.61 7.69 25.24
CA THR A 275 -9.13 6.38 24.78
C THR A 275 -9.57 5.46 25.91
N ASN A 276 -9.56 5.95 27.16
CA ASN A 276 -9.90 5.19 28.35
C ASN A 276 -9.08 3.89 28.49
N ARG A 277 -7.75 3.97 28.33
CA ARG A 277 -6.88 2.79 28.32
C ARG A 277 -6.66 2.18 29.71
N GLY A 278 -6.84 2.97 30.76
CA GLY A 278 -6.75 2.53 32.15
C GLY A 278 -5.32 2.23 32.65
N HIS A 279 -4.29 2.75 31.98
CA HIS A 279 -2.90 2.80 32.47
C HIS A 279 -2.16 4.02 31.88
N THR A 280 -1.04 4.41 32.50
CA THR A 280 -0.15 5.47 32.00
C THR A 280 0.96 4.89 31.12
N VAL A 281 1.66 5.75 30.38
CA VAL A 281 2.86 5.36 29.62
C VAL A 281 4.03 5.10 30.57
N ALA A 282 4.09 5.81 31.71
CA ALA A 282 5.07 5.51 32.75
C ALA A 282 4.96 4.07 33.28
N ALA A 283 3.74 3.59 33.55
CA ALA A 283 3.51 2.21 34.01
C ALA A 283 3.95 1.15 32.98
N VAL A 284 3.87 1.48 31.68
CA VAL A 284 4.40 0.63 30.60
C VAL A 284 5.92 0.51 30.69
N ALA A 285 6.63 1.61 30.94
CA ALA A 285 8.08 1.61 31.06
C ALA A 285 8.53 0.74 32.25
N ASP A 286 7.87 0.89 33.40
CA ASP A 286 8.16 0.09 34.60
C ASP A 286 7.91 -1.41 34.36
N CYS A 287 6.80 -1.73 33.70
CA CYS A 287 6.47 -3.09 33.28
C CYS A 287 7.57 -3.71 32.40
N PHE A 288 8.09 -2.99 31.41
CA PHE A 288 9.18 -3.47 30.57
C PHE A 288 10.48 -3.69 31.34
N CYS A 289 10.81 -2.83 32.31
CA CYS A 289 11.96 -3.03 33.19
C CYS A 289 11.82 -4.32 33.98
N LEU A 290 10.68 -4.51 34.65
CA LEU A 290 10.41 -5.71 35.45
C LEU A 290 10.41 -6.98 34.61
N ALA A 291 9.80 -6.96 33.42
CA ALA A 291 9.76 -8.10 32.51
C ALA A 291 11.17 -8.51 32.04
N LYS A 292 12.02 -7.54 31.70
CA LYS A 292 13.42 -7.78 31.32
C LYS A 292 14.25 -8.32 32.46
N ASP A 293 14.10 -7.75 33.66
CA ASP A 293 14.80 -8.21 34.86
C ASP A 293 14.39 -9.64 35.25
N ALA A 294 13.13 -10.02 34.99
CA ALA A 294 12.62 -11.37 35.17
C ALA A 294 13.06 -12.35 34.05
N GLY A 295 13.78 -11.90 33.03
CA GLY A 295 14.34 -12.75 31.98
C GLY A 295 13.39 -13.09 30.82
N PHE A 296 12.26 -12.37 30.69
CA PHE A 296 11.38 -12.53 29.54
C PHE A 296 12.03 -11.98 28.27
N LYS A 297 11.82 -12.69 27.14
CA LYS A 297 12.33 -12.28 25.84
C LYS A 297 11.44 -11.17 25.27
N ASP A 298 11.78 -9.91 25.53
CA ASP A 298 11.28 -8.79 24.73
C ASP A 298 12.05 -8.73 23.39
N ILE A 299 11.40 -8.26 22.32
CA ILE A 299 12.11 -7.86 21.09
C ILE A 299 12.83 -6.54 21.38
N LEU A 300 13.97 -6.64 22.06
CA LEU A 300 14.94 -5.58 22.26
C LEU A 300 15.81 -5.48 21.01
N VAL A 301 15.80 -4.34 20.30
CA VAL A 301 16.62 -4.14 19.07
C VAL A 301 18.05 -3.66 19.41
N GLY A 302 18.24 -2.98 20.56
CA GLY A 302 19.57 -2.63 21.09
C GLY A 302 19.52 -1.87 22.42
N LEU A 303 20.63 -1.85 23.16
CA LEU A 303 20.83 -1.13 24.42
C LEU A 303 22.22 -0.49 24.49
N LEU A 304 22.35 0.63 25.20
CA LEU A 304 23.62 1.29 25.53
C LEU A 304 23.61 1.75 26.99
N ARG A 305 24.67 1.45 27.75
CA ARG A 305 24.83 1.86 29.16
C ARG A 305 25.85 2.98 29.30
N LEU A 306 25.36 4.21 29.49
CA LEU A 306 26.18 5.40 29.73
C LEU A 306 26.25 5.72 31.22
N ARG A 307 27.45 6.02 31.74
CA ARG A 307 27.68 6.41 33.13
C ARG A 307 28.54 7.66 33.21
N LYS A 308 28.14 8.64 34.03
CA LYS A 308 29.02 9.76 34.41
C LYS A 308 30.07 9.29 35.41
N CYS A 309 31.35 9.58 35.15
CA CYS A 309 32.43 9.25 36.08
C CYS A 309 32.39 10.18 37.30
N GLY A 310 32.56 9.61 38.50
CA GLY A 310 32.60 10.34 39.77
C GLY A 310 33.95 11.03 40.01
N ARG A 311 34.13 11.66 41.17
CA ARG A 311 35.42 12.30 41.55
C ARG A 311 36.49 11.29 42.00
N ASN A 312 36.08 10.10 42.44
CA ASN A 312 36.96 9.05 42.96
C ASN A 312 37.15 7.93 41.92
N VAL A 313 37.83 8.24 40.81
CA VAL A 313 38.14 7.24 39.76
C VAL A 313 39.63 6.94 39.81
N THR A 314 39.99 5.67 39.98
CA THR A 314 41.39 5.21 40.07
C THR A 314 42.06 5.03 38.71
N CYS A 315 41.29 5.00 37.63
CA CYS A 315 41.75 4.84 36.25
C CYS A 315 42.14 6.20 35.66
N PRO A 316 43.42 6.45 35.30
CA PRO A 316 43.89 7.73 34.77
C PRO A 316 43.12 8.20 33.52
N GLU A 317 42.76 7.26 32.64
CA GLU A 317 42.04 7.48 31.38
C GLU A 317 40.61 7.97 31.59
N LEU A 318 40.06 7.82 32.80
CA LEU A 318 38.68 8.22 33.14
C LEU A 318 38.64 9.42 34.11
N MET A 319 39.80 10.01 34.43
CA MET A 319 39.91 11.19 35.27
C MET A 319 39.40 12.45 34.55
N GLY A 320 38.89 13.41 35.34
CA GLY A 320 38.28 14.66 34.87
C GLY A 320 36.78 14.55 34.60
N LYS A 321 36.21 15.52 33.87
CA LYS A 321 34.78 15.50 33.50
C LYS A 321 34.55 14.46 32.39
N CYS A 322 34.50 13.19 32.73
CA CYS A 322 34.38 12.07 31.78
C CYS A 322 33.03 11.34 31.93
N SER A 323 32.49 10.83 30.82
CA SER A 323 31.41 9.83 30.79
C SER A 323 31.91 8.57 30.12
N ILE A 324 31.43 7.41 30.54
CA ILE A 324 31.86 6.11 30.01
C ILE A 324 30.67 5.28 29.52
N VAL A 325 30.78 4.76 28.31
CA VAL A 325 29.92 3.72 27.77
C VAL A 325 30.46 2.37 28.27
N ARG A 326 29.69 1.73 29.14
CA ARG A 326 30.07 0.46 29.77
C ARG A 326 29.62 -0.75 28.96
N GLU A 327 28.60 -0.57 28.13
CA GLU A 327 28.02 -1.63 27.32
C GLU A 327 27.29 -1.02 26.12
N LEU A 328 27.51 -1.59 24.94
CA LEU A 328 26.76 -1.30 23.72
C LEU A 328 26.43 -2.65 23.08
N HIS A 329 25.14 -2.96 22.95
CA HIS A 329 24.69 -4.25 22.42
C HIS A 329 23.50 -4.03 21.48
N VAL A 330 23.63 -4.48 20.22
CA VAL A 330 22.56 -4.43 19.22
C VAL A 330 22.18 -5.87 18.89
N TYR A 331 20.93 -6.25 19.16
CA TYR A 331 20.46 -7.62 19.00
C TYR A 331 19.94 -7.83 17.56
N GLY A 332 20.34 -8.92 16.92
CA GLY A 332 19.85 -9.35 15.61
C GLY A 332 19.15 -10.70 15.67
N THR A 333 18.25 -10.97 14.74
CA THR A 333 17.61 -12.30 14.59
C THR A 333 18.66 -13.37 14.26
N ALA A 334 18.63 -14.49 14.99
CA ALA A 334 19.48 -15.65 14.71
C ALA A 334 18.96 -16.41 13.46
N VAL A 335 19.85 -16.73 12.52
CA VAL A 335 19.62 -17.56 11.31
C VAL A 335 20.85 -18.48 11.11
N PRO A 336 20.73 -19.62 10.40
CA PRO A 336 21.54 -20.82 10.56
C PRO A 336 23.00 -20.69 10.11
N VAL A 337 23.84 -21.59 10.62
CA VAL A 337 25.31 -21.56 10.58
C VAL A 337 25.93 -21.62 9.18
N HIS A 338 25.17 -21.84 8.10
CA HIS A 338 25.73 -22.08 6.75
C HIS A 338 25.22 -21.16 5.63
N GLY A 339 24.59 -20.03 5.96
CA GLY A 339 24.32 -18.96 4.98
C GLY A 339 25.16 -17.71 5.29
N ARG A 340 26.32 -17.55 4.65
CA ARG A 340 27.03 -16.26 4.65
C ARG A 340 26.33 -15.32 3.67
N GLU A 341 25.31 -14.61 4.14
CA GLU A 341 24.76 -13.44 3.43
C GLU A 341 24.82 -12.20 4.32
N ALA A 342 25.29 -11.10 3.71
CA ALA A 342 25.75 -9.87 4.35
C ALA A 342 24.64 -8.83 4.49
N ASP A 343 23.48 -9.23 5.00
CA ASP A 343 22.42 -8.30 5.37
C ASP A 343 21.86 -8.68 6.75
N LYS A 344 22.42 -8.04 7.78
CA LYS A 344 22.05 -8.27 9.19
C LYS A 344 21.53 -6.95 9.79
N LEU A 345 20.54 -7.04 10.67
CA LEU A 345 20.05 -5.95 11.54
C LEU A 345 21.18 -5.25 12.33
N GLN A 346 22.31 -5.94 12.52
CA GLN A 346 23.54 -5.41 13.11
C GLN A 346 24.22 -4.30 12.25
N HIS A 347 23.81 -4.13 10.98
CA HIS A 347 24.33 -3.14 10.04
C HIS A 347 23.32 -2.03 9.66
N GLN A 348 22.15 -1.95 10.31
CA GLN A 348 21.16 -0.87 10.12
C GLN A 348 21.49 0.43 10.90
N GLY A 349 22.72 0.58 11.42
CA GLY A 349 23.16 1.83 12.05
C GLY A 349 22.66 2.08 13.48
N TYR A 350 21.89 1.18 14.10
CA TYR A 350 21.39 1.36 15.47
C TYR A 350 22.49 1.56 16.52
N GLY A 351 23.64 0.88 16.38
CA GLY A 351 24.78 1.10 17.27
C GLY A 351 25.34 2.53 17.15
N THR A 352 25.37 3.08 15.93
CA THR A 352 25.83 4.44 15.67
C THR A 352 24.87 5.47 16.26
N LEU A 353 23.55 5.27 16.09
CA LEU A 353 22.52 6.13 16.68
C LEU A 353 22.58 6.14 18.21
N LEU A 354 22.78 4.98 18.84
CA LEU A 354 22.95 4.88 20.29
C LEU A 354 24.20 5.64 20.76
N MET A 355 25.31 5.55 20.03
CA MET A 355 26.55 6.26 20.34
C MET A 355 26.42 7.78 20.18
N GLU A 356 25.73 8.26 19.13
CA GLU A 356 25.47 9.69 18.92
C GLU A 356 24.63 10.31 20.05
N GLU A 357 23.59 9.60 20.48
CA GLU A 357 22.75 10.07 21.60
C GLU A 357 23.51 10.01 22.93
N ALA A 358 24.39 9.01 23.11
CA ALA A 358 25.29 8.96 24.27
C ALA A 358 26.27 10.15 24.29
N GLU A 359 26.81 10.56 23.14
CA GLU A 359 27.65 11.76 23.02
C GLU A 359 26.87 13.03 23.39
N ARG A 360 25.62 13.15 22.93
CA ARG A 360 24.73 14.27 23.27
C ARG A 360 24.49 14.36 24.78
N ILE A 361 24.14 13.25 25.43
CA ILE A 361 23.87 13.19 26.88
C ILE A 361 25.15 13.47 27.67
N ALA A 362 26.29 12.91 27.24
CA ALA A 362 27.58 13.15 27.88
C ALA A 362 27.95 14.65 27.87
N LEU A 363 27.73 15.34 26.75
CA LEU A 363 28.04 16.76 26.61
C LEU A 363 27.00 17.66 27.30
N GLY A 364 25.72 17.47 27.03
CA GLY A 364 24.63 18.34 27.48
C GLY A 364 24.27 18.14 28.95
N GLU A 365 24.04 16.89 29.35
CA GLU A 365 23.47 16.55 30.65
C GLU A 365 24.56 16.22 31.67
N HIS A 366 25.55 15.40 31.29
CA HIS A 366 26.66 15.08 32.20
C HIS A 366 27.70 16.20 32.31
N ARG A 367 27.73 17.14 31.34
CA ARG A 367 28.76 18.18 31.20
C ARG A 367 30.19 17.61 31.15
N SER A 368 30.32 16.42 30.54
CA SER A 368 31.59 15.75 30.32
C SER A 368 32.32 16.39 29.14
N ARG A 369 33.63 16.58 29.28
CA ARG A 369 34.54 17.03 28.20
C ARG A 369 35.16 15.86 27.43
N LYS A 370 34.94 14.63 27.92
CA LYS A 370 35.49 13.39 27.40
C LYS A 370 34.45 12.28 27.48
N MET A 371 34.33 11.48 26.43
CA MET A 371 33.58 10.22 26.47
C MET A 371 34.51 9.03 26.21
N ALA A 372 34.39 8.01 27.04
CA ALA A 372 35.21 6.81 27.01
C ALA A 372 34.35 5.57 26.69
N VAL A 373 34.92 4.57 26.01
CA VAL A 373 34.27 3.28 25.74
C VAL A 373 35.23 2.15 26.06
N ILE A 374 34.73 1.10 26.71
CA ILE A 374 35.48 -0.14 26.91
C ILE A 374 35.26 -1.03 25.68
N SER A 375 36.28 -1.16 24.83
CA SER A 375 36.18 -1.93 23.58
C SER A 375 37.01 -3.21 23.64
N GLY A 376 36.38 -4.35 23.34
CA GLY A 376 37.09 -5.59 23.06
C GLY A 376 37.92 -5.48 21.77
N VAL A 377 39.03 -6.23 21.69
CA VAL A 377 40.02 -6.10 20.59
C VAL A 377 39.40 -6.16 19.18
N GLY A 378 38.38 -7.00 18.99
CA GLY A 378 37.69 -7.18 17.71
C GLY A 378 36.74 -6.05 17.28
N THR A 379 36.37 -5.12 18.17
CA THR A 379 35.44 -4.01 17.86
C THR A 379 36.13 -2.65 17.79
N ARG A 380 37.45 -2.60 17.95
CA ARG A 380 38.23 -1.35 17.94
C ARG A 380 38.11 -0.57 16.63
N HIS A 381 38.04 -1.25 15.49
CA HIS A 381 37.88 -0.58 14.18
C HIS A 381 36.53 0.14 14.08
N TYR A 382 35.48 -0.36 14.72
CA TYR A 382 34.17 0.29 14.73
C TYR A 382 34.24 1.65 15.46
N TYR A 383 34.84 1.70 16.65
CA TYR A 383 34.98 2.94 17.41
C TYR A 383 35.93 3.96 16.76
N ARG A 384 36.97 3.51 16.05
CA ARG A 384 37.82 4.40 15.25
C ARG A 384 37.06 5.12 14.14
N LYS A 385 36.11 4.44 13.47
CA LYS A 385 35.24 5.08 12.45
C LYS A 385 34.35 6.18 13.04
N LEU A 386 34.03 6.10 14.33
CA LEU A 386 33.24 7.10 15.06
C LEU A 386 34.10 8.22 15.68
N GLY A 387 35.41 8.22 15.43
CA GLY A 387 36.35 9.24 15.90
C GLY A 387 36.87 9.03 17.32
N TYR A 388 36.86 7.79 17.84
CA TYR A 388 37.50 7.47 19.12
C TYR A 388 38.94 7.03 18.91
N GLU A 389 39.81 7.45 19.81
CA GLU A 389 41.24 7.11 19.82
C GLU A 389 41.57 6.27 21.06
N LEU A 390 42.54 5.37 20.93
CA LEU A 390 42.98 4.54 22.05
C LEU A 390 43.90 5.37 22.94
N GLU A 391 43.58 5.45 24.24
CA GLU A 391 44.34 6.26 25.19
C GLU A 391 45.06 5.34 26.20
N GLY A 392 46.40 5.39 26.22
CA GLY A 392 47.24 4.56 27.10
C GLY A 392 47.80 3.28 26.45
N LEU A 393 49.10 3.00 26.66
CA LEU A 393 49.77 1.78 26.20
C LEU A 393 49.27 0.57 27.01
N GLY A 394 48.51 -0.32 26.37
CA GLY A 394 47.92 -1.51 26.99
C GLY A 394 46.50 -1.33 27.54
N SER A 395 45.87 -0.16 27.36
CA SER A 395 44.49 0.08 27.79
C SER A 395 43.46 -0.55 26.82
N ASN A 396 42.26 -0.86 27.34
CA ASN A 396 41.08 -1.24 26.54
C ASN A 396 40.10 -0.06 26.36
N ILE A 397 40.56 1.15 26.66
CA ILE A 397 39.72 2.34 26.77
C ILE A 397 39.96 3.24 25.55
N PHE A 398 38.89 3.45 24.79
CA PHE A 398 38.84 4.38 23.68
C PHE A 398 38.21 5.68 24.14
N CYS A 399 38.87 6.80 23.92
CA CYS A 399 38.43 8.12 24.33
C CYS A 399 38.16 9.00 23.11
N LYS A 400 37.13 9.83 23.22
CA LYS A 400 36.84 10.92 22.28
C LYS A 400 36.73 12.22 23.07
N TYR A 401 37.59 13.17 22.72
CA TYR A 401 37.68 14.48 23.37
C TYR A 401 36.79 15.50 22.67
N SER A 402 36.05 16.27 23.46
CA SER A 402 35.06 17.25 22.97
C SER A 402 35.64 18.49 22.27
N SER A 403 36.94 18.51 21.95
CA SER A 403 37.63 19.66 21.34
C SER A 403 37.60 19.69 19.81
N ILE A 404 36.75 18.90 19.16
CA ILE A 404 36.46 19.03 17.73
C ILE A 404 34.94 19.15 17.58
N VAL A 405 34.49 20.40 17.53
CA VAL A 405 33.31 21.02 16.87
C VAL A 405 32.84 22.20 17.74
N ALA A 406 33.66 23.25 17.84
CA ALA A 406 33.13 24.58 17.59
C ALA A 406 33.06 24.73 16.06
N THR A 407 31.96 25.24 15.51
CA THR A 407 31.57 25.26 14.07
C THR A 407 30.93 23.97 13.48
N LYS A 408 29.76 23.62 14.00
CA LYS A 408 28.57 23.34 13.18
C LYS A 408 27.38 23.84 14.00
N ALA A 409 26.95 25.06 13.73
CA ALA A 409 25.75 25.62 14.34
C ALA A 409 24.57 24.67 14.07
N PHE A 410 23.84 24.37 15.14
CA PHE A 410 22.79 23.37 15.24
C PHE A 410 21.77 23.44 14.08
N SER A 411 21.82 22.45 13.18
CA SER A 411 20.77 22.16 12.20
C SER A 411 20.45 20.67 12.17
N THR A 412 20.22 20.07 13.34
CA THR A 412 19.63 18.72 13.44
C THR A 412 19.05 18.56 14.84
N PHE A 413 17.95 19.27 15.09
CA PHE A 413 17.10 19.03 16.25
C PHE A 413 15.64 19.24 15.86
N LYS A 414 15.10 18.29 15.08
CA LYS A 414 13.68 17.95 15.00
C LYS A 414 13.52 16.46 14.63
N SER A 415 14.20 15.62 15.38
CA SER A 415 13.73 14.25 15.66
C SER A 415 14.04 13.94 17.12
N LEU A 416 13.45 14.75 18.01
CA LEU A 416 13.33 14.42 19.42
C LEU A 416 11.84 14.52 19.78
N ALA A 417 11.08 13.53 19.34
CA ALA A 417 9.75 13.20 19.88
C ALA A 417 9.57 11.69 20.11
N LEU A 418 10.63 10.89 19.93
CA LEU A 418 10.63 9.46 20.27
C LEU A 418 11.78 9.05 21.23
N PHE A 419 12.51 10.01 21.82
CA PHE A 419 13.64 9.70 22.71
C PHE A 419 13.75 10.50 24.02
N THR A 420 12.78 11.36 24.36
CA THR A 420 12.76 12.04 25.67
C THR A 420 11.58 11.62 26.50
N ARG A 421 11.74 10.53 27.27
CA ARG A 421 11.28 10.33 28.67
C ARG A 421 11.40 8.88 29.18
N VAL A 422 12.58 8.26 29.09
CA VAL A 422 12.97 7.14 29.98
C VAL A 422 14.26 7.45 30.75
N LEU A 423 14.52 8.74 30.99
CA LEU A 423 15.50 9.20 31.98
C LEU A 423 14.82 10.23 32.89
N SER A 424 14.18 9.74 33.94
CA SER A 424 14.38 10.34 35.26
C SER A 424 14.96 9.25 36.13
N ALA A 425 16.26 9.31 36.34
CA ALA A 425 16.93 8.56 37.37
C ALA A 425 16.36 8.93 38.74
N TYR A 426 16.27 7.92 39.60
CA TYR A 426 16.10 7.99 41.04
C TYR A 426 16.80 9.20 41.69
N PHE A 427 16.07 9.89 42.56
CA PHE A 427 16.60 10.60 43.72
C PHE A 427 15.88 10.06 44.97
N GLU A 428 16.64 9.41 45.84
CA GLU A 428 16.32 9.03 47.23
C GLU A 428 17.71 9.06 47.93
N TYR A 429 18.04 9.74 49.04
CA TYR A 429 17.41 10.26 50.28
C TYR A 429 18.38 11.30 50.93
N PRO A 430 18.18 11.93 52.14
CA PRO A 430 17.01 12.07 53.02
C PRO A 430 16.73 13.53 53.55
N GLN A 431 15.52 13.70 54.10
CA GLN A 431 15.13 14.54 55.27
C GLN A 431 15.13 16.10 55.27
N PHE A 432 14.00 16.61 55.79
CA PHE A 432 13.67 17.92 56.43
C PHE A 432 13.53 19.21 55.59
N GLY A 433 12.30 19.78 55.59
CA GLY A 433 12.08 21.14 56.13
C GLY A 433 11.42 22.25 55.26
N PHE A 434 10.10 22.41 55.46
CA PHE A 434 9.26 23.64 55.58
C PHE A 434 9.01 24.70 54.45
N VAL A 435 7.70 24.79 54.05
CA VAL A 435 6.69 25.90 54.01
C VAL A 435 7.05 27.37 53.61
N TYR A 436 6.35 27.95 52.62
CA TYR A 436 5.33 29.06 52.71
C TYR A 436 4.99 29.74 51.35
N SER A 437 3.75 30.22 51.25
CA SER A 437 3.16 31.25 50.35
C SER A 437 2.55 32.34 51.28
N PRO A 438 2.13 33.58 50.91
CA PRO A 438 2.11 34.33 49.61
C PRO A 438 2.62 35.80 49.73
N GLY A 439 2.57 36.60 48.64
CA GLY A 439 2.21 38.04 48.77
C GLY A 439 2.79 39.07 47.78
N SER A 440 1.89 39.60 46.92
CA SER A 440 1.88 40.94 46.24
C SER A 440 2.98 41.25 45.20
N LEU A 441 2.70 41.86 44.04
CA LEU A 441 1.95 43.09 43.78
C LEU A 441 1.32 43.10 42.38
N ALA A 442 0.21 43.82 42.28
CA ALA A 442 -0.71 43.95 41.15
C ALA A 442 -0.31 45.05 40.14
N ASN A 443 -1.18 45.18 39.12
CA ASN A 443 -1.47 46.36 38.29
C ASN A 443 -0.62 46.57 37.02
N TRP A 444 -1.18 46.27 35.84
CA TRP A 444 -2.04 47.20 35.09
C TRP A 444 -2.49 46.60 33.75
N CYS A 445 -3.79 46.66 33.44
CA CYS A 445 -4.29 46.49 32.08
C CYS A 445 -5.66 47.17 31.93
N ARG A 446 -5.89 47.70 30.72
CA ARG A 446 -7.10 48.28 30.12
C ARG A 446 -7.20 49.80 30.09
N HIS A 447 -7.32 50.33 28.88
CA HIS A 447 -8.38 51.28 28.50
C HIS A 447 -8.87 50.97 27.07
N PHE A 448 -10.18 51.18 26.88
CA PHE A 448 -11.00 50.90 25.70
C PHE A 448 -11.36 52.21 24.96
N ASN A 449 -11.76 52.07 23.69
CA ASN A 449 -12.69 52.89 22.89
C ASN A 449 -12.24 54.10 22.03
N THR A 450 -12.83 54.10 20.82
CA THR A 450 -12.90 54.94 19.59
C THR A 450 -13.53 56.35 19.80
N PRO A 451 -13.79 57.28 18.81
CA PRO A 451 -13.88 57.19 17.32
C PRO A 451 -13.42 58.42 16.43
N MET A 452 -13.61 58.32 15.09
CA MET A 452 -13.78 59.40 14.04
C MET A 452 -12.56 60.29 13.64
N LEU A 453 -12.31 60.84 12.42
CA LEU A 453 -13.02 61.15 11.16
C LEU A 453 -12.01 61.50 9.99
N LYS A 454 -12.39 61.20 8.73
CA LYS A 454 -12.13 61.84 7.39
C LYS A 454 -10.81 62.57 6.99
N SER A 455 -10.22 62.17 5.85
CA SER A 455 -10.12 62.92 4.55
C SER A 455 -9.05 62.29 3.62
N THR A 456 -9.40 61.83 2.41
CA THR A 456 -9.26 62.47 1.07
C THR A 456 -7.82 62.77 0.62
N PHE A 457 -7.31 62.08 -0.41
CA PHE A 457 -6.82 62.64 -1.69
C PHE A 457 -6.10 61.58 -2.57
N THR A 458 -6.44 61.60 -3.85
CA THR A 458 -5.93 60.80 -4.99
C THR A 458 -4.73 61.51 -5.69
N PRO A 459 -4.10 60.92 -6.74
CA PRO A 459 -2.65 60.90 -6.93
C PRO A 459 -2.13 61.96 -7.92
N ILE A 460 -0.79 62.11 -8.01
CA ILE A 460 -0.12 62.84 -9.09
C ILE A 460 1.00 61.98 -9.70
N PHE A 461 0.97 61.94 -11.03
CA PHE A 461 1.91 61.36 -11.98
C PHE A 461 3.30 62.03 -11.96
N SER A 462 4.34 61.27 -12.34
CA SER A 462 5.33 61.78 -13.31
C SER A 462 5.96 60.67 -14.15
N THR A 463 5.76 60.80 -15.46
CA THR A 463 6.30 60.13 -16.65
C THR A 463 7.82 60.27 -16.81
N SER A 464 8.56 59.18 -17.09
CA SER A 464 9.18 58.80 -18.40
C SER A 464 10.56 59.44 -18.69
N PRO A 465 11.36 59.02 -19.70
CA PRO A 465 11.39 57.79 -20.53
C PRO A 465 12.81 57.16 -20.66
N LEU A 466 12.95 55.97 -21.25
CA LEU A 466 14.01 55.69 -22.25
C LEU A 466 13.70 54.44 -23.08
N LYS A 467 14.15 54.54 -24.34
CA LYS A 467 13.64 53.91 -25.56
C LYS A 467 14.13 52.47 -25.83
N PRO A 468 13.45 51.76 -26.77
CA PRO A 468 13.67 50.36 -27.12
C PRO A 468 14.69 50.18 -28.26
N ARG A 469 15.26 48.97 -28.38
CA ARG A 469 16.02 48.51 -29.57
C ARG A 469 15.49 47.18 -30.11
N THR A 470 14.66 47.32 -31.15
CA THR A 470 14.55 46.58 -32.43
C THR A 470 15.17 45.17 -32.58
N PRO A 471 14.41 44.23 -33.18
CA PRO A 471 14.93 43.20 -34.07
C PRO A 471 14.88 43.65 -35.55
N LYS A 472 15.91 43.28 -36.32
CA LYS A 472 16.03 43.34 -37.79
C LYS A 472 16.63 41.99 -38.21
N LEU A 473 16.28 41.30 -39.30
CA LEU A 473 15.49 41.62 -40.49
C LEU A 473 15.15 40.30 -41.21
N LEU A 474 13.95 40.26 -41.82
CA LEU A 474 13.52 39.34 -42.87
C LEU A 474 14.20 39.64 -44.22
N ARG A 475 14.23 38.65 -45.12
CA ARG A 475 14.31 38.81 -46.59
C ARG A 475 13.33 37.82 -47.24
N SER A 476 12.07 38.24 -47.46
CA SER A 476 11.42 38.65 -48.73
C SER A 476 11.16 37.51 -49.73
N TYR A 477 9.94 36.98 -49.81
CA TYR A 477 8.81 37.37 -50.68
C TYR A 477 8.92 36.90 -52.14
N LEU A 478 7.93 36.11 -52.59
CA LEU A 478 7.16 36.37 -53.81
C LEU A 478 5.79 35.69 -53.71
N ILE A 479 4.76 36.49 -53.99
CA ILE A 479 3.34 36.12 -54.08
C ILE A 479 3.06 35.76 -55.54
N SER A 480 2.34 34.66 -55.77
CA SER A 480 1.50 34.52 -56.96
C SER A 480 0.13 34.02 -56.55
N SER A 481 -0.86 34.88 -56.75
CA SER A 481 -2.29 34.60 -56.62
C SER A 481 -2.76 33.63 -57.70
N SER A 482 -3.41 32.53 -57.30
CA SER A 482 -4.39 31.85 -58.14
C SER A 482 -5.60 31.44 -57.29
N THR A 483 -6.74 31.87 -57.80
CA THR A 483 -8.12 31.70 -57.39
C THR A 483 -8.55 30.27 -57.05
N SER A 484 -9.49 30.16 -56.10
CA SER A 484 -10.63 29.22 -56.08
C SER A 484 -10.35 27.74 -56.36
N GLU A 485 -10.45 26.89 -55.32
CA GLU A 485 -11.33 25.69 -55.32
C GLU A 485 -11.20 24.85 -54.03
N ALA A 486 -12.37 24.41 -53.53
CA ALA A 486 -12.67 23.21 -52.75
C ALA A 486 -11.91 22.94 -51.42
N THR A 487 -12.66 23.07 -50.32
CA THR A 487 -12.53 22.25 -49.09
C THR A 487 -12.32 20.78 -49.44
N GLN A 488 -11.11 20.26 -49.23
CA GLN A 488 -10.85 18.83 -49.28
C GLN A 488 -11.03 18.18 -47.89
N PRO A 489 -11.61 16.97 -47.85
CA PRO A 489 -11.96 16.30 -46.61
C PRO A 489 -10.71 15.78 -45.90
N VAL A 490 -10.73 15.89 -44.58
CA VAL A 490 -9.78 15.25 -43.66
C VAL A 490 -9.63 13.77 -44.04
N ARG A 491 -8.39 13.39 -44.35
CA ARG A 491 -8.00 12.10 -44.92
C ARG A 491 -8.63 10.90 -44.20
N GLN A 492 -9.19 10.03 -45.03
CA GLN A 492 -9.71 8.71 -44.74
C GLN A 492 -8.63 7.73 -44.24
N ASN A 493 -9.06 6.91 -43.29
CA ASN A 493 -8.74 5.49 -43.04
C ASN A 493 -7.28 5.08 -42.78
N ALA A 494 -6.99 4.79 -41.51
CA ALA A 494 -6.03 3.74 -41.15
C ALA A 494 -6.74 2.38 -41.32
N SER A 495 -6.40 1.66 -42.38
CA SER A 495 -6.84 0.29 -42.66
C SER A 495 -6.15 -0.69 -41.71
N THR A 496 -6.89 -1.40 -40.84
CA THR A 496 -6.37 -2.53 -40.06
C THR A 496 -6.73 -3.86 -40.73
N LYS A 497 -5.95 -4.23 -41.74
CA LYS A 497 -5.68 -5.66 -41.98
C LYS A 497 -4.90 -6.15 -40.75
N ILE A 498 -5.36 -7.22 -40.10
CA ILE A 498 -4.73 -7.98 -38.99
C ILE A 498 -3.44 -7.31 -38.51
N THR A 499 -3.51 -6.55 -37.42
CA THR A 499 -2.51 -5.57 -37.01
C THR A 499 -1.09 -6.10 -37.24
N PRO A 500 -0.31 -5.60 -38.23
CA PRO A 500 1.12 -5.81 -38.21
C PRO A 500 1.61 -5.23 -36.87
N GLN A 501 2.47 -5.94 -36.16
CA GLN A 501 3.02 -5.53 -34.86
C GLN A 501 3.56 -4.08 -34.94
N LEU A 502 2.74 -3.10 -34.62
CA LEU A 502 3.11 -1.70 -34.66
C LEU A 502 4.16 -1.49 -33.55
N SER A 503 5.29 -0.91 -33.91
CA SER A 503 6.28 -0.51 -32.92
C SER A 503 5.69 0.59 -32.02
N PRO A 504 5.94 0.55 -30.70
CA PRO A 504 5.40 1.55 -29.80
C PRO A 504 5.97 2.95 -30.08
N THR A 505 5.12 3.98 -30.02
CA THR A 505 5.52 5.40 -30.14
C THR A 505 5.34 6.18 -28.83
N SER A 506 5.10 5.49 -27.71
CA SER A 506 4.82 6.13 -26.41
C SER A 506 5.60 5.44 -25.30
N ALA A 507 6.14 6.24 -24.36
CA ALA A 507 6.89 5.74 -23.22
C ALA A 507 6.37 6.33 -21.89
N TYR A 508 6.02 5.47 -20.94
CA TYR A 508 5.68 5.82 -19.56
C TYR A 508 6.87 5.56 -18.65
N ILE A 509 7.24 6.55 -17.84
CA ILE A 509 8.37 6.49 -16.94
C ILE A 509 7.87 6.59 -15.50
N HIS A 510 8.01 5.52 -14.74
CA HIS A 510 7.60 5.48 -13.33
C HIS A 510 8.71 5.99 -12.42
N LEU A 511 8.47 7.13 -11.78
CA LEU A 511 9.35 7.74 -10.78
C LEU A 511 8.70 7.61 -9.39
N PRO A 512 9.10 6.62 -8.56
CA PRO A 512 8.32 6.19 -7.41
C PRO A 512 8.46 7.11 -6.19
N PHE A 513 9.11 8.27 -6.29
CA PHE A 513 9.46 9.06 -5.12
C PHE A 513 8.29 9.90 -4.61
N CYS A 514 8.00 9.86 -3.31
CA CYS A 514 7.04 10.76 -2.67
C CYS A 514 7.60 11.32 -1.37
N ARG A 515 7.16 12.50 -0.92
CA ARG A 515 7.48 12.99 0.44
C ARG A 515 6.93 12.06 1.52
N LYS A 516 5.69 11.63 1.34
CA LYS A 516 4.97 10.63 2.17
C LYS A 516 3.89 9.95 1.32
N ARG A 517 3.37 8.82 1.79
CA ARG A 517 2.31 8.08 1.09
C ARG A 517 0.94 8.68 1.39
N CYS A 518 0.21 9.09 0.35
CA CYS A 518 -1.21 9.46 0.46
C CYS A 518 -2.04 8.25 0.89
N HIS A 519 -3.12 8.48 1.63
CA HIS A 519 -3.89 7.42 2.28
C HIS A 519 -4.70 6.54 1.30
N TYR A 520 -5.04 7.09 0.13
CA TYR A 520 -5.71 6.39 -0.97
C TYR A 520 -4.75 5.72 -1.98
N CYS A 521 -3.43 5.96 -1.88
CA CYS A 521 -2.49 5.60 -2.95
C CYS A 521 -2.06 4.12 -2.86
N ASP A 522 -2.33 3.35 -3.93
CA ASP A 522 -1.83 1.97 -4.11
C ASP A 522 -0.53 1.91 -4.96
N PHE A 523 -0.03 3.02 -5.47
CA PHE A 523 1.18 2.99 -6.30
C PHE A 523 2.43 2.52 -5.52
N PRO A 524 3.36 1.81 -6.20
CA PRO A 524 4.62 1.41 -5.59
C PRO A 524 5.53 2.63 -5.41
N ILE A 525 5.48 3.24 -4.22
CA ILE A 525 6.26 4.45 -3.89
C ILE A 525 7.43 4.18 -2.94
N VAL A 526 8.44 5.04 -3.05
CA VAL A 526 9.59 5.20 -2.15
C VAL A 526 9.43 6.54 -1.42
N ALA A 527 9.17 6.50 -0.12
CA ALA A 527 9.02 7.69 0.69
C ALA A 527 10.40 8.33 1.01
N LEU A 528 10.63 9.55 0.56
CA LEU A 528 11.86 10.30 0.81
C LEU A 528 11.89 10.95 2.20
N GLY A 529 10.73 11.26 2.77
CA GLY A 529 10.57 12.01 4.02
C GLY A 529 10.22 13.48 3.75
N SER A 530 9.77 14.19 4.80
CA SER A 530 9.23 15.56 4.70
C SER A 530 10.13 16.61 5.36
N SER A 531 11.45 16.37 5.49
CA SER A 531 12.33 17.35 6.14
C SER A 531 12.47 18.61 5.27
N PRO A 532 12.04 19.81 5.73
CA PRO A 532 12.10 21.04 4.95
C PRO A 532 13.52 21.60 4.80
N THR A 533 14.54 20.93 5.35
CA THR A 533 15.92 21.43 5.43
C THR A 533 16.91 20.75 4.49
N GLN A 534 16.44 19.80 3.67
CA GLN A 534 17.28 19.15 2.66
C GLN A 534 16.51 19.03 1.36
N THR A 535 16.62 20.05 0.50
CA THR A 535 16.61 19.85 -0.95
C THR A 535 17.88 19.08 -1.31
N ASN A 536 17.99 17.82 -0.88
CA ASN A 536 19.07 16.95 -1.32
C ASN A 536 18.71 16.50 -2.73
N ASP A 537 19.00 17.35 -3.71
CA ASP A 537 18.95 16.94 -5.12
C ASP A 537 19.81 15.69 -5.36
N ASP A 538 20.79 15.43 -4.49
CA ASP A 538 21.64 14.24 -4.49
C ASP A 538 21.23 13.16 -3.48
N ASP A 539 19.93 12.92 -3.28
CA ASP A 539 19.50 11.74 -2.53
C ASP A 539 19.97 10.46 -3.26
N PRO A 540 20.80 9.60 -2.64
CA PRO A 540 21.35 8.43 -3.31
C PRO A 540 20.27 7.44 -3.76
N ARG A 541 19.09 7.46 -3.12
CA ARG A 541 17.95 6.62 -3.53
C ARG A 541 17.42 7.05 -4.90
N VAL A 542 17.43 8.36 -5.17
CA VAL A 542 17.03 8.91 -6.46
C VAL A 542 18.08 8.56 -7.50
N SER A 543 19.35 8.92 -7.26
CA SER A 543 20.42 8.67 -8.23
C SER A 543 20.57 7.19 -8.59
N ASN A 544 20.56 6.28 -7.61
CA ASN A 544 20.71 4.85 -7.84
C ASN A 544 19.55 4.27 -8.65
N TYR A 545 18.32 4.72 -8.38
CA TYR A 545 17.16 4.29 -9.14
C TYR A 545 17.17 4.83 -10.56
N ILE A 546 17.56 6.09 -10.78
CA ILE A 546 17.67 6.65 -12.13
C ILE A 546 18.73 5.91 -12.96
N GLN A 547 19.86 5.55 -12.36
CA GLN A 547 20.87 4.70 -13.02
C GLN A 547 20.29 3.34 -13.40
N LEU A 548 19.54 2.69 -12.50
CA LEU A 548 18.88 1.42 -12.77
C LEU A 548 17.81 1.53 -13.88
N LEU A 549 17.05 2.62 -13.88
CA LEU A 549 16.04 2.92 -14.90
C LEU A 549 16.69 3.13 -16.28
N CYS A 550 17.80 3.88 -16.36
CA CYS A 550 18.53 4.06 -17.60
C CYS A 550 19.08 2.72 -18.12
N ARG A 551 19.56 1.84 -17.23
CA ARG A 551 19.96 0.48 -17.59
C ARG A 551 18.80 -0.36 -18.15
N GLU A 552 17.61 -0.28 -17.56
CA GLU A 552 16.41 -0.94 -18.11
C GLU A 552 16.10 -0.45 -19.53
N ILE A 553 16.11 0.87 -19.74
CA ILE A 553 15.86 1.50 -21.05
C ILE A 553 16.88 1.00 -22.08
N ILE A 554 18.17 1.03 -21.73
CA ILE A 554 19.26 0.58 -22.61
C ILE A 554 19.14 -0.91 -22.93
N ALA A 555 18.79 -1.76 -21.96
CA ALA A 555 18.67 -3.20 -22.14
C ALA A 555 17.42 -3.63 -22.94
N THR A 556 16.39 -2.79 -22.96
CA THR A 556 15.13 -3.08 -23.66
C THR A 556 15.35 -3.15 -25.18
N LYS A 557 14.87 -4.21 -25.83
CA LYS A 557 15.00 -4.38 -27.28
C LYS A 557 13.91 -3.59 -28.01
N PRO A 558 14.27 -2.72 -28.98
CA PRO A 558 13.27 -2.10 -29.85
C PRO A 558 12.58 -3.18 -30.68
N GLY A 559 11.29 -2.98 -30.97
CA GLY A 559 10.49 -4.02 -31.62
C GLY A 559 10.99 -4.41 -32.99
N HIS A 560 11.46 -3.43 -33.77
CA HIS A 560 11.97 -3.63 -35.12
C HIS A 560 13.27 -2.84 -35.34
N LYS A 561 14.08 -3.24 -36.35
CA LYS A 561 15.35 -2.55 -36.69
C LYS A 561 15.17 -1.08 -37.08
N THR A 562 13.97 -0.70 -37.49
CA THR A 562 13.54 0.67 -37.80
C THR A 562 12.24 0.96 -37.06
N SER A 563 12.32 1.16 -35.74
CA SER A 563 11.17 1.64 -34.97
C SER A 563 11.01 3.16 -35.16
N PRO A 564 9.76 3.67 -35.27
CA PRO A 564 9.50 5.10 -35.29
C PRO A 564 9.94 5.76 -33.97
N PRO A 565 10.28 7.06 -33.98
CA PRO A 565 10.62 7.79 -32.76
C PRO A 565 9.43 7.87 -31.81
N LEU A 566 9.72 8.06 -30.51
CA LEU A 566 8.68 8.31 -29.52
C LEU A 566 7.97 9.64 -29.80
N GLU A 567 6.65 9.60 -29.86
CA GLU A 567 5.75 10.74 -29.99
C GLU A 567 5.30 11.26 -28.62
N THR A 568 5.37 10.42 -27.58
CA THR A 568 5.03 10.83 -26.21
C THR A 568 5.96 10.22 -25.17
N VAL A 569 6.27 11.00 -24.12
CA VAL A 569 6.95 10.55 -22.90
C VAL A 569 6.13 11.06 -21.71
N PHE A 570 5.75 10.18 -20.80
CA PHE A 570 4.96 10.54 -19.62
C PHE A 570 5.71 10.15 -18.35
N PHE A 571 6.13 11.14 -17.57
CA PHE A 571 6.69 10.94 -16.25
C PHE A 571 5.56 10.92 -15.22
N GLY A 572 5.36 9.78 -14.58
CA GLY A 572 4.33 9.62 -13.55
C GLY A 572 4.78 8.73 -12.39
N GLY A 573 3.83 8.34 -11.55
CA GLY A 573 4.01 7.30 -10.54
C GLY A 573 3.89 7.81 -9.11
N GLY A 574 5.01 8.19 -8.51
CA GLY A 574 5.01 8.87 -7.22
C GLY A 574 4.85 10.36 -7.40
N THR A 575 5.97 11.07 -7.46
CA THR A 575 6.03 12.52 -7.62
C THR A 575 7.25 12.88 -8.47
N PRO A 576 7.14 12.80 -9.81
CA PRO A 576 8.20 13.14 -10.75
C PRO A 576 8.86 14.48 -10.50
N SER A 577 8.08 15.49 -10.13
CA SER A 577 8.54 16.83 -9.72
C SER A 577 9.51 16.86 -8.52
N LEU A 578 9.67 15.78 -7.75
CA LEU A 578 10.75 15.68 -6.75
C LEU A 578 12.11 15.36 -7.38
N VAL A 579 12.14 14.81 -8.59
CA VAL A 579 13.39 14.45 -9.28
C VAL A 579 14.06 15.73 -9.82
N PRO A 580 15.37 15.93 -9.59
CA PRO A 580 16.12 17.04 -10.16
C PRO A 580 16.14 17.03 -11.71
N PRO A 581 16.13 18.20 -12.37
CA PRO A 581 16.11 18.29 -13.84
C PRO A 581 17.27 17.55 -14.52
N ARG A 582 18.47 17.54 -13.93
CA ARG A 582 19.62 16.78 -14.45
C ARG A 582 19.35 15.28 -14.64
N PHE A 583 18.56 14.67 -13.77
CA PHE A 583 18.20 13.25 -13.88
C PHE A 583 17.08 13.05 -14.90
N VAL A 584 16.14 13.99 -15.01
CA VAL A 584 15.14 13.98 -16.09
C VAL A 584 15.84 14.07 -17.45
N SER A 585 16.83 14.96 -17.60
CA SER A 585 17.68 15.05 -18.79
C SER A 585 18.32 13.71 -19.12
N SER A 586 18.95 13.05 -18.12
CA SER A 586 19.61 11.76 -18.32
C SER A 586 18.65 10.69 -18.86
N ILE A 587 17.41 10.66 -18.37
CA ILE A 587 16.38 9.72 -18.87
C ILE A 587 15.98 10.07 -20.31
N LEU A 588 15.71 11.34 -20.60
CA LEU A 588 15.32 11.80 -21.92
C LEU A 588 16.42 11.55 -22.96
N ASP A 589 17.69 11.79 -22.60
CA ASP A 589 18.84 11.52 -23.45
C ASP A 589 18.96 10.01 -23.72
N THR A 590 18.80 9.18 -22.68
CA THR A 590 18.81 7.71 -22.84
C THR A 590 17.67 7.23 -23.75
N LEU A 591 16.45 7.79 -23.62
CA LEU A 591 15.32 7.47 -24.50
C LEU A 591 15.59 7.93 -25.94
N ARG A 592 16.14 9.13 -26.13
CA ARG A 592 16.48 9.70 -27.44
C ARG A 592 17.51 8.83 -28.15
N ASP A 593 18.57 8.42 -27.46
CA ASP A 593 19.62 7.56 -28.01
C ASP A 593 19.11 6.17 -28.34
N LYS A 594 18.16 5.64 -27.55
CA LYS A 594 17.67 4.27 -27.67
C LYS A 594 16.53 4.10 -28.68
N PHE A 595 15.55 4.99 -28.64
CA PHE A 595 14.30 4.87 -29.40
C PHE A 595 14.06 6.03 -30.36
N GLY A 596 14.82 7.12 -30.24
CA GLY A 596 14.49 8.38 -30.91
C GLY A 596 13.31 9.09 -30.23
N LEU A 597 13.26 10.41 -30.37
CA LEU A 597 12.21 11.25 -29.82
C LEU A 597 11.80 12.29 -30.87
N SER A 598 10.50 12.41 -31.15
CA SER A 598 10.00 13.38 -32.12
C SER A 598 10.23 14.81 -31.64
N LEU A 599 10.44 15.73 -32.58
CA LEU A 599 10.64 17.16 -32.26
C LEU A 599 9.39 17.80 -31.64
N ASP A 600 8.20 17.29 -31.98
CA ASP A 600 6.90 17.71 -31.49
C ASP A 600 6.30 16.75 -30.44
N ALA A 601 7.16 15.93 -29.81
CA ALA A 601 6.74 14.96 -28.83
C ALA A 601 6.05 15.63 -27.62
N GLU A 602 4.96 15.03 -27.14
CA GLU A 602 4.35 15.44 -25.87
C GLU A 602 5.17 14.85 -24.72
N ILE A 603 5.81 15.71 -23.93
CA ILE A 603 6.54 15.33 -22.72
C ILE A 603 5.73 15.81 -21.53
N SER A 604 5.00 14.87 -20.93
CA SER A 604 4.11 15.09 -19.80
C SER A 604 4.80 14.79 -18.47
N MET A 605 4.54 15.60 -17.45
CA MET A 605 5.03 15.36 -16.09
C MET A 605 3.94 15.55 -15.04
N GLU A 606 3.77 14.56 -14.16
CA GLU A 606 2.98 14.71 -12.94
C GLU A 606 3.73 15.54 -11.89
N MET A 607 3.05 16.53 -11.33
CA MET A 607 3.63 17.47 -10.36
C MET A 607 2.77 17.58 -9.11
N ASP A 608 3.43 17.66 -7.95
CA ASP A 608 2.76 17.83 -6.66
C ASP A 608 3.01 19.25 -6.12
N PRO A 609 1.97 19.96 -5.67
CA PRO A 609 2.13 21.26 -5.02
C PRO A 609 3.22 21.26 -3.94
N GLY A 610 4.05 22.30 -3.96
CA GLY A 610 5.15 22.50 -3.01
C GLY A 610 6.42 21.69 -3.30
N THR A 611 6.53 21.00 -4.44
CA THR A 611 7.73 20.20 -4.81
C THR A 611 8.62 20.82 -5.88
N PHE A 612 8.21 21.94 -6.45
CA PHE A 612 8.93 22.70 -7.47
C PHE A 612 8.78 24.20 -7.23
N ASP A 613 9.74 24.98 -7.73
CA ASP A 613 9.70 26.43 -7.80
C ASP A 613 9.77 26.89 -9.28
N ALA A 614 9.71 28.20 -9.52
CA ALA A 614 9.75 28.75 -10.87
C ALA A 614 11.01 28.36 -11.64
N ARG A 615 12.18 28.37 -10.97
CA ARG A 615 13.45 28.00 -11.59
C ARG A 615 13.44 26.53 -12.04
N LYS A 616 12.99 25.61 -11.18
CA LYS A 616 12.90 24.19 -11.53
C LYS A 616 11.90 23.96 -12.65
N MET A 617 10.80 24.70 -12.68
CA MET A 617 9.82 24.62 -13.77
C MET A 617 10.44 25.05 -15.11
N GLU A 618 11.15 26.19 -15.14
CA GLU A 618 11.88 26.67 -16.32
C GLU A 618 12.93 25.65 -16.79
N GLU A 619 13.74 25.10 -15.88
CA GLU A 619 14.74 24.07 -16.20
C GLU A 619 14.09 22.80 -16.80
N LEU A 620 12.90 22.40 -16.34
CA LEU A 620 12.16 21.27 -16.92
C LEU A 620 11.58 21.59 -18.30
N MET A 621 11.09 22.81 -18.51
CA MET A 621 10.60 23.28 -19.81
C MET A 621 11.73 23.34 -20.85
N ASP A 622 12.92 23.79 -20.45
CA ASP A 622 14.11 23.80 -21.31
C ASP A 622 14.55 22.40 -21.75
N LEU A 623 14.27 21.37 -20.94
CA LEU A 623 14.47 19.96 -21.31
C LEU A 623 13.40 19.41 -22.26
N GLY A 624 12.33 20.19 -22.53
CA GLY A 624 11.24 19.85 -23.43
C GLY A 624 9.94 19.43 -22.75
N VAL A 625 9.84 19.47 -21.41
CA VAL A 625 8.56 19.23 -20.71
C VAL A 625 7.56 20.30 -21.13
N ASN A 626 6.52 19.89 -21.86
CA ASN A 626 5.55 20.79 -22.48
C ASN A 626 4.12 20.50 -22.04
N ARG A 627 3.90 19.50 -21.18
CA ARG A 627 2.63 19.27 -20.48
C ARG A 627 2.84 18.95 -19.00
N VAL A 628 2.06 19.57 -18.12
CA VAL A 628 2.10 19.31 -16.66
C VAL A 628 0.75 18.82 -16.15
N SER A 629 0.75 17.85 -15.25
CA SER A 629 -0.44 17.40 -14.51
C SER A 629 -0.29 17.72 -13.02
N LEU A 630 -1.05 18.69 -12.52
CA LEU A 630 -0.95 19.15 -11.14
C LEU A 630 -1.94 18.41 -10.25
N GLY A 631 -1.43 17.56 -9.36
CA GLY A 631 -2.24 16.84 -8.38
C GLY A 631 -2.76 17.76 -7.28
N VAL A 632 -3.96 18.33 -7.41
CA VAL A 632 -4.55 19.19 -6.37
C VAL A 632 -5.46 18.39 -5.45
N GLN A 633 -6.23 17.46 -6.01
CA GLN A 633 -7.20 16.58 -5.34
C GLN A 633 -8.43 17.31 -4.80
N ALA A 634 -8.24 18.35 -3.96
CA ALA A 634 -9.31 19.15 -3.37
C ALA A 634 -8.84 20.57 -3.00
N PHE A 635 -9.79 21.52 -2.92
CA PHE A 635 -9.52 22.90 -2.48
C PHE A 635 -9.90 23.16 -1.00
N GLN A 636 -9.89 22.11 -0.17
CA GLN A 636 -10.17 22.20 1.26
C GLN A 636 -9.01 21.61 2.08
N GLU A 637 -8.48 22.40 3.01
CA GLU A 637 -7.34 22.03 3.86
C GLU A 637 -7.57 20.72 4.62
N GLU A 638 -8.78 20.54 5.16
CA GLU A 638 -9.11 19.34 5.94
C GLU A 638 -9.25 18.07 5.08
N LEU A 639 -9.69 18.21 3.82
CA LEU A 639 -9.70 17.07 2.87
C LEU A 639 -8.28 16.68 2.44
N LEU A 640 -7.40 17.66 2.22
CA LEU A 640 -5.99 17.39 1.90
C LEU A 640 -5.30 16.66 3.06
N LYS A 641 -5.55 17.09 4.30
CA LYS A 641 -5.05 16.42 5.51
C LYS A 641 -5.60 15.01 5.65
N SER A 642 -6.92 14.81 5.47
CA SER A 642 -7.54 13.47 5.58
C SER A 642 -7.02 12.51 4.52
N CYS A 643 -6.69 13.01 3.33
CA CYS A 643 -6.02 12.28 2.26
C CYS A 643 -4.55 11.94 2.55
N GLY A 644 -3.95 12.51 3.60
CA GLY A 644 -2.53 12.36 3.89
C GLY A 644 -1.64 13.07 2.86
N ARG A 645 -2.07 14.21 2.29
CA ARG A 645 -1.26 15.02 1.38
C ARG A 645 -0.14 15.75 2.12
N ALA A 646 0.99 15.96 1.46
CA ALA A 646 2.17 16.61 2.06
C ALA A 646 2.11 18.14 2.04
N HIS A 647 1.17 18.71 1.28
CA HIS A 647 0.93 20.14 1.13
C HIS A 647 -0.48 20.51 1.62
N GLY A 648 -0.69 21.80 1.86
CA GLY A 648 -2.00 22.39 2.11
C GLY A 648 -2.44 23.29 0.96
N LEU A 649 -3.43 24.14 1.21
CA LEU A 649 -3.98 25.03 0.19
C LEU A 649 -3.02 26.12 -0.27
N LYS A 650 -2.14 26.57 0.63
CA LYS A 650 -1.17 27.62 0.30
C LYS A 650 -0.29 27.18 -0.86
N GLU A 651 0.30 25.98 -0.77
CA GLU A 651 1.18 25.45 -1.81
C GLU A 651 0.41 25.15 -3.11
N VAL A 652 -0.88 24.83 -3.04
CA VAL A 652 -1.74 24.67 -4.24
C VAL A 652 -1.82 25.97 -5.02
N TYR A 653 -2.11 27.10 -4.35
CA TYR A 653 -2.16 28.40 -5.03
C TYR A 653 -0.79 28.83 -5.56
N GLU A 654 0.27 28.65 -4.77
CA GLU A 654 1.65 28.93 -5.21
C GLU A 654 2.02 28.12 -6.45
N ALA A 655 1.66 26.82 -6.49
CA ALA A 655 1.93 25.96 -7.64
C ALA A 655 1.18 26.44 -8.91
N ILE A 656 -0.10 26.83 -8.78
CA ILE A 656 -0.88 27.38 -9.89
C ILE A 656 -0.26 28.70 -10.39
N GLU A 657 0.18 29.57 -9.48
CA GLU A 657 0.85 30.82 -9.83
C GLU A 657 2.16 30.55 -10.57
N ILE A 658 2.99 29.61 -10.11
CA ILE A 658 4.25 29.25 -10.77
C ILE A 658 3.99 28.74 -12.20
N VAL A 659 3.04 27.81 -12.36
CA VAL A 659 2.69 27.25 -13.69
C VAL A 659 2.26 28.36 -14.66
N LYS A 660 1.48 29.34 -14.18
CA LYS A 660 1.07 30.50 -14.98
C LYS A 660 2.22 31.46 -15.27
N LEU A 661 3.05 31.76 -14.27
CA LEU A 661 4.18 32.68 -14.39
C LEU A 661 5.22 32.17 -15.40
N CYS A 662 5.52 30.87 -15.39
CA CYS A 662 6.43 30.24 -16.34
C CYS A 662 5.81 30.07 -17.74
N GLY A 663 4.53 30.37 -17.93
CA GLY A 663 3.87 30.34 -19.24
C GLY A 663 3.59 28.92 -19.77
N VAL A 664 3.35 27.96 -18.88
CA VAL A 664 3.01 26.58 -19.26
C VAL A 664 1.59 26.57 -19.84
N GLU A 665 1.47 26.44 -21.16
CA GLU A 665 0.18 26.51 -21.84
C GLU A 665 -0.65 25.23 -21.60
N ASN A 666 -0.07 24.05 -21.84
CA ASN A 666 -0.74 22.76 -21.66
C ASN A 666 -0.55 22.24 -20.23
N TRP A 667 -1.46 22.56 -19.34
CA TRP A 667 -1.45 22.00 -17.99
C TRP A 667 -2.82 21.49 -17.55
N SER A 668 -2.78 20.45 -16.71
CA SER A 668 -3.93 19.80 -16.10
C SER A 668 -4.01 20.09 -14.62
N LEU A 669 -5.24 20.15 -14.11
CA LEU A 669 -5.53 20.11 -12.68
C LEU A 669 -6.27 18.81 -12.36
N ASP A 670 -5.71 18.01 -11.47
CA ASP A 670 -6.27 16.70 -11.12
C ASP A 670 -7.00 16.79 -9.78
N LEU A 671 -8.27 16.36 -9.77
CA LEU A 671 -9.20 16.36 -8.65
C LEU A 671 -9.65 14.94 -8.31
N ILE A 672 -10.01 14.72 -7.04
CA ILE A 672 -10.64 13.48 -6.60
C ILE A 672 -12.03 13.80 -6.03
N SER A 673 -13.06 13.19 -6.60
CA SER A 673 -14.41 13.16 -6.06
C SER A 673 -14.58 11.99 -5.09
N SER A 674 -15.65 12.06 -4.30
CA SER A 674 -16.02 11.04 -3.32
C SER A 674 -15.02 10.85 -2.17
N LEU A 675 -14.28 11.90 -1.79
CA LEU A 675 -13.36 11.86 -0.66
C LEU A 675 -14.10 11.73 0.70
N PRO A 676 -13.47 11.18 1.75
CA PRO A 676 -14.07 11.10 3.08
C PRO A 676 -14.47 12.49 3.59
N HIS A 677 -15.71 12.61 4.08
CA HIS A 677 -16.34 13.85 4.54
C HIS A 677 -16.55 14.93 3.45
N GLN A 678 -16.34 14.62 2.16
CA GLN A 678 -16.57 15.57 1.08
C GLN A 678 -18.06 15.82 0.89
N THR A 679 -18.46 17.09 0.95
CA THR A 679 -19.84 17.53 0.77
C THR A 679 -20.06 18.08 -0.65
N PRO A 680 -21.31 18.15 -1.16
CA PRO A 680 -21.61 18.77 -2.44
C PRO A 680 -21.07 20.21 -2.56
N GLN A 681 -21.12 21.00 -1.49
CA GLN A 681 -20.63 22.38 -1.47
C GLN A 681 -19.11 22.46 -1.60
N MET A 682 -18.38 21.55 -0.94
CA MET A 682 -16.92 21.45 -1.08
C MET A 682 -16.51 21.02 -2.50
N TRP A 683 -17.30 20.13 -3.10
CA TRP A 683 -17.07 19.68 -4.47
C TRP A 683 -17.33 20.79 -5.49
N GLU A 684 -18.47 21.48 -5.38
CA GLU A 684 -18.80 22.65 -6.20
C GLU A 684 -17.74 23.75 -6.08
N GLU A 685 -17.26 24.02 -4.86
CA GLU A 685 -16.18 24.98 -4.63
C GLU A 685 -14.90 24.57 -5.37
N SER A 686 -14.52 23.29 -5.30
CA SER A 686 -13.33 22.78 -5.98
C SER A 686 -13.44 22.93 -7.50
N LEU A 687 -14.59 22.57 -8.08
CA LEU A 687 -14.86 22.75 -9.51
C LEU A 687 -14.82 24.22 -9.92
N ARG A 688 -15.46 25.11 -9.15
CA ARG A 688 -15.46 26.56 -9.44
C ARG A 688 -14.05 27.15 -9.38
N ARG A 689 -13.23 26.74 -8.40
CA ARG A 689 -11.83 27.18 -8.29
C ARG A 689 -10.98 26.64 -9.44
N THR A 690 -11.19 25.40 -9.85
CA THR A 690 -10.54 24.81 -11.04
C THR A 690 -10.88 25.60 -12.30
N VAL A 691 -12.16 25.88 -12.56
CA VAL A 691 -12.59 26.69 -13.71
C VAL A 691 -11.98 28.10 -13.66
N GLY A 692 -11.96 28.73 -12.48
CA GLY A 692 -11.32 30.04 -12.29
C GLY A 692 -9.79 30.02 -12.47
N ALA A 693 -9.15 28.88 -12.23
CA ALA A 693 -7.72 28.69 -12.49
C ALA A 693 -7.40 28.56 -13.99
N GLN A 694 -8.38 28.19 -14.83
CA GLN A 694 -8.27 28.06 -16.29
C GLN A 694 -7.11 27.15 -16.77
N PRO A 695 -6.97 25.91 -16.28
CA PRO A 695 -6.13 24.92 -16.96
C PRO A 695 -6.66 24.62 -18.36
N LYS A 696 -5.86 23.98 -19.22
CA LYS A 696 -6.33 23.49 -20.53
C LYS A 696 -6.91 22.08 -20.45
N HIS A 697 -6.66 21.40 -19.33
CA HIS A 697 -7.11 20.05 -19.05
C HIS A 697 -7.53 19.92 -17.58
N VAL A 698 -8.51 19.07 -17.28
CA VAL A 698 -8.96 18.76 -15.93
C VAL A 698 -9.19 17.26 -15.83
N SER A 699 -8.56 16.62 -14.86
CA SER A 699 -8.82 15.21 -14.54
C SER A 699 -9.69 15.14 -13.28
N VAL A 700 -10.80 14.42 -13.34
CA VAL A 700 -11.72 14.16 -12.23
C VAL A 700 -11.76 12.66 -11.99
N TYR A 701 -11.06 12.22 -10.95
CA TYR A 701 -11.03 10.82 -10.55
C TYR A 701 -12.09 10.57 -9.48
N ASP A 702 -12.84 9.48 -9.60
CA ASP A 702 -13.64 8.98 -8.50
C ASP A 702 -12.77 8.16 -7.54
N LEU A 703 -12.95 8.34 -6.23
CA LEU A 703 -12.14 7.65 -5.24
C LEU A 703 -12.42 6.14 -5.28
N GLN A 704 -11.42 5.37 -5.72
CA GLN A 704 -11.43 3.90 -5.61
C GLN A 704 -10.74 3.47 -4.32
N VAL A 705 -11.49 2.80 -3.44
CA VAL A 705 -10.99 2.33 -2.15
C VAL A 705 -10.34 0.95 -2.32
N GLU A 706 -9.01 0.96 -2.42
CA GLU A 706 -8.23 -0.26 -2.57
C GLU A 706 -7.88 -0.90 -1.22
N GLN A 707 -8.14 -2.21 -1.07
CA GLN A 707 -7.95 -2.97 0.18
C GLN A 707 -6.49 -2.94 0.70
N GLY A 708 -5.51 -2.69 -0.18
CA GLY A 708 -4.09 -2.56 0.17
C GLY A 708 -3.69 -1.19 0.72
N THR A 709 -4.62 -0.23 0.77
CA THR A 709 -4.33 1.17 1.14
C THR A 709 -4.81 1.50 2.55
N LYS A 710 -4.38 2.65 3.08
CA LYS A 710 -4.86 3.10 4.40
C LYS A 710 -6.37 3.38 4.36
N PHE A 711 -6.89 3.91 3.26
CA PHE A 711 -8.34 4.08 3.10
C PHE A 711 -9.08 2.74 3.04
N GLY A 712 -8.54 1.70 2.40
CA GLY A 712 -9.13 0.36 2.42
C GLY A 712 -9.23 -0.28 3.80
N ILE A 713 -8.39 0.15 4.74
CA ILE A 713 -8.46 -0.28 6.15
C ILE A 713 -9.49 0.54 6.94
N LEU A 714 -9.64 1.82 6.61
CA LEU A 714 -10.43 2.79 7.40
C LEU A 714 -11.89 2.89 6.95
N TYR A 715 -12.18 2.67 5.68
CA TYR A 715 -13.47 3.00 5.09
C TYR A 715 -14.04 1.84 4.28
N THR A 716 -15.35 1.66 4.39
CA THR A 716 -16.14 0.78 3.52
C THR A 716 -16.83 1.64 2.45
N PRO A 717 -16.73 1.31 1.15
CA PRO A 717 -17.44 2.04 0.10
C PRO A 717 -18.94 2.16 0.38
N GLY A 718 -19.51 3.35 0.14
CA GLY A 718 -20.92 3.64 0.35
C GLY A 718 -21.32 3.87 1.82
N GLU A 719 -20.41 3.68 2.77
CA GLU A 719 -20.65 3.94 4.20
C GLU A 719 -19.99 5.25 4.63
N PHE A 720 -20.70 6.02 5.45
CA PHE A 720 -20.15 7.24 6.05
C PHE A 720 -18.84 6.91 6.80
N PRO A 721 -17.75 7.68 6.59
CA PRO A 721 -17.70 9.03 6.04
C PRO A 721 -17.51 9.16 4.52
N LEU A 722 -17.52 8.07 3.76
CA LEU A 722 -17.56 8.15 2.31
C LEU A 722 -18.98 8.49 1.83
N PRO A 723 -19.12 9.18 0.69
CA PRO A 723 -20.43 9.43 0.10
C PRO A 723 -21.13 8.12 -0.31
N THR A 724 -22.46 8.14 -0.32
CA THR A 724 -23.26 7.05 -0.89
C THR A 724 -23.13 7.02 -2.41
N GLU A 725 -23.46 5.89 -3.06
CA GLU A 725 -23.44 5.77 -4.53
C GLU A 725 -24.23 6.89 -5.22
N THR A 726 -25.40 7.23 -4.69
CA THR A 726 -26.22 8.35 -5.19
C THR A 726 -25.51 9.70 -5.08
N GLN A 727 -24.78 9.93 -3.98
CA GLN A 727 -24.00 11.16 -3.81
C GLN A 727 -22.80 11.21 -4.77
N SER A 728 -22.06 10.11 -4.93
CA SER A 728 -20.97 9.99 -5.90
C SER A 728 -21.45 10.22 -7.34
N ALA A 729 -22.59 9.64 -7.72
CA ALA A 729 -23.20 9.88 -9.03
C ALA A 729 -23.57 11.36 -9.22
N ASN A 730 -24.08 12.02 -8.18
CA ASN A 730 -24.37 13.45 -8.24
C ASN A 730 -23.10 14.31 -8.34
N PHE A 731 -21.99 13.92 -7.72
CA PHE A 731 -20.70 14.60 -7.89
C PHE A 731 -20.21 14.50 -9.34
N TYR A 732 -20.35 13.34 -9.97
CA TYR A 732 -20.02 13.15 -11.38
C TYR A 732 -20.89 14.02 -12.28
N ARG A 733 -22.22 14.02 -12.09
CA ARG A 733 -23.16 14.89 -12.85
C ARG A 733 -22.82 16.37 -12.69
N MET A 734 -22.49 16.80 -11.48
CA MET A 734 -22.08 18.17 -11.18
C MET A 734 -20.80 18.54 -11.92
N ALA A 735 -19.79 17.66 -11.91
CA ALA A 735 -18.54 17.87 -12.63
C ALA A 735 -18.77 17.96 -14.15
N SER A 736 -19.49 16.99 -14.72
CA SER A 736 -19.84 16.98 -16.15
C SER A 736 -20.57 18.26 -16.55
N SER A 737 -21.58 18.68 -15.79
CA SER A 737 -22.35 19.89 -16.06
C SER A 737 -21.49 21.17 -15.95
N MET A 738 -20.75 21.36 -14.86
CA MET A 738 -19.97 22.58 -14.63
C MET A 738 -18.78 22.72 -15.58
N LEU A 739 -18.06 21.64 -15.86
CA LEU A 739 -16.90 21.65 -16.75
C LEU A 739 -17.34 21.79 -18.21
N SER A 740 -18.41 21.12 -18.63
CA SER A 740 -18.96 21.24 -19.99
C SER A 740 -19.63 22.58 -20.27
N SER A 741 -20.19 23.23 -19.23
CA SER A 741 -20.72 24.60 -19.34
C SER A 741 -19.61 25.65 -19.43
N ALA A 742 -18.38 25.28 -19.05
CA ALA A 742 -17.19 26.08 -19.29
C ALA A 742 -16.62 25.77 -20.70
N VAL A 743 -15.31 25.68 -20.84
CA VAL A 743 -14.63 25.48 -22.13
C VAL A 743 -14.21 24.02 -22.37
N TYR A 744 -14.46 23.13 -21.41
CA TYR A 744 -13.90 21.78 -21.43
C TYR A 744 -14.88 20.78 -22.06
N ARG A 745 -14.35 19.88 -22.89
CA ARG A 745 -15.07 18.73 -23.44
C ARG A 745 -14.62 17.46 -22.74
N HIS A 746 -15.59 16.67 -22.31
CA HIS A 746 -15.37 15.32 -21.79
C HIS A 746 -14.96 14.40 -22.95
N TYR A 747 -13.73 13.88 -22.91
CA TYR A 747 -13.20 13.05 -24.01
C TYR A 747 -12.91 11.60 -23.56
N GLU A 748 -12.70 11.37 -22.28
CA GLU A 748 -12.55 10.05 -21.64
C GLU A 748 -13.06 10.07 -20.20
N ILE A 749 -13.41 8.91 -19.66
CA ILE A 749 -14.11 8.67 -18.39
C ILE A 749 -13.77 9.61 -17.22
N SER A 750 -12.50 9.97 -17.06
CA SER A 750 -12.01 10.81 -15.97
C SER A 750 -11.47 12.16 -16.44
N SER A 751 -11.48 12.52 -17.73
CA SER A 751 -10.80 13.75 -18.19
C SER A 751 -11.60 14.61 -19.16
N TYR A 752 -11.41 15.91 -18.95
CA TYR A 752 -12.01 17.00 -19.69
C TYR A 752 -10.89 17.92 -20.21
N SER A 753 -10.99 18.41 -21.44
CA SER A 753 -10.00 19.34 -21.97
C SER A 753 -10.60 20.33 -22.96
N GLU A 754 -9.89 21.44 -23.19
CA GLU A 754 -10.10 22.21 -24.41
C GLU A 754 -9.70 21.35 -25.64
N ASP A 755 -10.25 21.68 -26.80
CA ASP A 755 -9.92 21.00 -28.06
C ASP A 755 -8.42 21.10 -28.37
N GLY A 756 -7.77 19.97 -28.64
CA GLY A 756 -6.35 19.91 -28.96
C GLY A 756 -5.43 19.77 -27.75
N TYR A 757 -6.00 19.81 -26.53
CA TYR A 757 -5.29 19.66 -25.26
C TYR A 757 -5.56 18.31 -24.57
N GLU A 758 -6.15 17.35 -25.28
CA GLU A 758 -6.26 15.97 -24.79
C GLU A 758 -4.86 15.39 -24.53
N CYS A 759 -4.70 14.66 -23.43
CA CYS A 759 -3.43 13.98 -23.14
C CYS A 759 -3.15 12.91 -24.20
N LYS A 760 -2.19 13.18 -25.12
CA LYS A 760 -1.87 12.27 -26.22
C LYS A 760 -1.40 10.92 -25.70
N HIS A 761 -0.61 10.93 -24.63
CA HIS A 761 -0.13 9.70 -23.99
C HIS A 761 -1.28 8.85 -23.45
N ASN A 762 -2.25 9.44 -22.74
CA ASN A 762 -3.39 8.70 -22.22
C ASN A 762 -4.26 8.13 -23.35
N LEU A 763 -4.43 8.89 -24.44
CA LEU A 763 -5.14 8.42 -25.62
C LEU A 763 -4.47 7.21 -26.30
N THR A 764 -3.16 6.99 -26.13
CA THR A 764 -2.49 5.76 -26.59
C THR A 764 -3.07 4.54 -25.87
N TYR A 765 -3.27 4.62 -24.55
CA TYR A 765 -3.91 3.56 -23.76
C TYR A 765 -5.35 3.31 -24.21
N TRP A 766 -6.14 4.39 -24.30
CA TRP A 766 -7.56 4.28 -24.64
C TRP A 766 -7.81 3.78 -26.07
N LYS A 767 -6.85 3.97 -26.99
CA LYS A 767 -6.88 3.42 -28.36
C LYS A 767 -6.30 2.01 -28.45
N ASN A 768 -5.97 1.39 -27.32
CA ASN A 768 -5.31 0.09 -27.23
C ASN A 768 -4.06 -0.02 -28.11
N LYS A 769 -3.25 1.06 -28.17
CA LYS A 769 -2.00 1.10 -28.93
C LYS A 769 -0.83 0.63 -28.07
N PRO A 770 0.21 0.02 -28.67
CA PRO A 770 1.37 -0.45 -27.91
C PRO A 770 2.19 0.72 -27.35
N PHE A 771 2.73 0.54 -26.14
CA PHE A 771 3.53 1.51 -25.41
C PHE A 771 4.59 0.81 -24.55
N TYR A 772 5.70 1.51 -24.32
CA TYR A 772 6.71 1.11 -23.34
C TYR A 772 6.34 1.69 -21.97
N GLY A 773 6.33 0.87 -20.92
CA GLY A 773 6.53 1.36 -19.56
C GLY A 773 7.98 1.19 -19.16
N PHE A 774 8.47 1.93 -18.18
CA PHE A 774 9.77 1.72 -17.54
C PHE A 774 9.67 2.05 -16.05
N GLY A 775 10.46 1.37 -15.22
CA GLY A 775 10.52 1.59 -13.79
C GLY A 775 9.62 0.67 -12.96
N LEU A 776 9.79 0.77 -11.65
CA LEU A 776 9.17 -0.05 -10.62
C LEU A 776 7.64 -0.15 -10.79
N GLY A 777 7.11 -1.37 -10.92
CA GLY A 777 5.68 -1.62 -11.05
C GLY A 777 5.00 -1.07 -12.31
N SER A 778 5.74 -0.47 -13.25
CA SER A 778 5.20 0.00 -14.53
C SER A 778 4.71 -1.16 -15.38
N ALA A 779 3.73 -0.93 -16.25
CA ALA A 779 3.28 -1.91 -17.25
C ALA A 779 3.75 -1.50 -18.64
N SER A 780 4.02 -2.47 -19.51
CA SER A 780 4.18 -2.28 -20.95
C SER A 780 3.07 -3.01 -21.68
N TYR A 781 2.75 -2.55 -22.89
CA TYR A 781 1.91 -3.27 -23.83
C TYR A 781 2.62 -3.36 -25.17
N LEU A 782 3.21 -4.52 -25.48
CA LEU A 782 4.06 -4.75 -26.64
C LEU A 782 3.52 -5.94 -27.43
N GLY A 783 3.33 -5.79 -28.75
CA GLY A 783 2.94 -6.90 -29.62
C GLY A 783 1.63 -7.60 -29.22
N GLY A 784 0.74 -6.94 -28.48
CA GLY A 784 -0.50 -7.52 -27.94
C GLY A 784 -0.36 -8.17 -26.56
N LEU A 785 0.84 -8.21 -25.99
CA LEU A 785 1.11 -8.72 -24.65
C LEU A 785 1.23 -7.57 -23.65
N ARG A 786 0.47 -7.64 -22.54
CA ARG A 786 0.61 -6.74 -21.40
C ARG A 786 1.39 -7.43 -20.29
N PHE A 787 2.43 -6.77 -19.78
CA PHE A 787 3.22 -7.28 -18.65
C PHE A 787 3.66 -6.13 -17.74
N SER A 788 3.86 -6.44 -16.46
CA SER A 788 4.23 -5.45 -15.44
C SER A 788 5.59 -5.77 -14.82
N ARG A 789 6.31 -4.70 -14.43
CA ARG A 789 7.54 -4.82 -13.65
C ARG A 789 7.21 -5.25 -12.23
N PRO A 790 8.16 -5.89 -11.52
CA PRO A 790 8.01 -6.14 -10.10
C PRO A 790 7.73 -4.84 -9.33
N ARG A 791 6.85 -4.92 -8.32
CA ARG A 791 6.48 -3.77 -7.46
C ARG A 791 7.46 -3.54 -6.31
N ARG A 792 8.41 -4.44 -6.07
CA ARG A 792 9.43 -4.35 -5.01
C ARG A 792 10.81 -4.07 -5.60
N MET A 793 11.57 -3.20 -4.94
CA MET A 793 12.87 -2.73 -5.46
C MET A 793 13.86 -3.86 -5.72
N LYS A 794 14.00 -4.82 -4.80
CA LYS A 794 14.92 -5.97 -4.97
C LYS A 794 14.56 -6.79 -6.22
N GLU A 795 13.29 -7.15 -6.35
CA GLU A 795 12.79 -7.93 -7.49
C GLU A 795 12.93 -7.15 -8.81
N PHE A 796 12.79 -5.82 -8.77
CA PHE A 796 13.01 -4.96 -9.94
C PHE A 796 14.49 -4.87 -10.34
N VAL A 797 15.42 -4.81 -9.37
CA VAL A 797 16.87 -4.90 -9.65
C VAL A 797 17.19 -6.24 -10.33
N ASP A 798 16.67 -7.34 -9.80
CA ASP A 798 16.87 -8.68 -10.36
C ASP A 798 16.27 -8.77 -11.78
N TYR A 799 15.11 -8.16 -12.01
CA TYR A 799 14.48 -8.07 -13.34
C TYR A 799 15.39 -7.35 -14.35
N VAL A 800 15.97 -6.20 -13.99
CA VAL A 800 16.85 -5.44 -14.89
C VAL A 800 18.12 -6.22 -15.20
N GLN A 801 18.71 -6.91 -14.21
CA GLN A 801 19.88 -7.77 -14.44
C GLN A 801 19.56 -8.92 -15.41
N ASN A 802 18.40 -9.57 -15.25
CA ASN A 802 17.96 -10.62 -16.16
C ASN A 802 17.66 -10.08 -17.57
N LEU A 803 17.14 -8.85 -17.67
CA LEU A 803 16.90 -8.18 -18.95
C LEU A 803 18.22 -7.90 -19.69
N GLU A 804 19.23 -7.39 -18.98
CA GLU A 804 20.58 -7.18 -19.51
C GLU A 804 21.25 -8.49 -19.95
N ALA A 805 21.03 -9.58 -19.20
CA ALA A 805 21.50 -10.91 -19.54
C ALA A 805 20.73 -11.57 -20.70
N GLY A 806 19.66 -10.93 -21.22
CA GLY A 806 18.83 -11.46 -22.29
C GLY A 806 17.93 -12.64 -21.89
N LEU A 807 17.72 -12.85 -20.59
CA LEU A 807 16.90 -13.92 -20.02
C LEU A 807 15.40 -13.56 -19.97
N VAL A 808 15.06 -12.29 -20.22
CA VAL A 808 13.68 -11.80 -20.25
C VAL A 808 13.24 -11.61 -21.70
N ASP A 809 12.22 -12.35 -22.11
CA ASP A 809 11.52 -12.11 -23.37
C ASP A 809 10.37 -11.12 -23.16
N CYS A 810 10.50 -9.91 -23.72
CA CYS A 810 9.52 -8.84 -23.64
C CYS A 810 8.52 -8.83 -24.81
N TRP A 811 8.72 -9.69 -25.81
CA TRP A 811 7.87 -9.77 -27.00
C TRP A 811 7.02 -11.05 -27.04
N GLY A 812 7.44 -12.10 -26.32
CA GLY A 812 6.65 -13.28 -25.94
C GLY A 812 6.01 -14.05 -27.10
N ASN A 813 6.35 -15.33 -27.27
CA ASN A 813 5.69 -16.23 -28.25
C ASN A 813 4.28 -16.70 -27.85
N ASN A 814 3.55 -15.95 -27.02
CA ASN A 814 2.25 -16.41 -26.52
C ASN A 814 1.12 -16.14 -27.53
N HIS A 815 0.28 -17.15 -27.75
CA HIS A 815 -0.97 -16.99 -28.49
C HIS A 815 -1.86 -15.96 -27.79
N ILE A 816 -2.17 -14.87 -28.49
CA ILE A 816 -3.16 -13.88 -28.05
C ILE A 816 -4.54 -14.46 -28.34
N ASP A 817 -5.37 -14.62 -27.31
CA ASP A 817 -6.76 -14.99 -27.49
C ASP A 817 -7.51 -13.82 -28.15
N ALA A 818 -8.15 -14.08 -29.28
CA ALA A 818 -8.96 -13.09 -29.99
C ALA A 818 -10.12 -12.57 -29.11
N LYS A 819 -10.61 -13.38 -28.17
CA LYS A 819 -11.64 -12.98 -27.21
C LYS A 819 -11.13 -11.92 -26.23
N ASP A 820 -9.96 -12.15 -25.62
CA ASP A 820 -9.34 -11.20 -24.69
C ASP A 820 -9.08 -9.84 -25.38
N LEU A 821 -8.61 -9.88 -26.63
CA LEU A 821 -8.39 -8.66 -27.42
C LEU A 821 -9.71 -7.92 -27.71
N ALA A 822 -10.79 -8.64 -28.03
CA ALA A 822 -12.11 -8.04 -28.25
C ALA A 822 -12.63 -7.36 -26.97
N MET A 823 -12.46 -8.02 -25.81
CA MET A 823 -12.83 -7.45 -24.50
C MET A 823 -12.05 -6.18 -24.19
N ASP A 824 -10.72 -6.19 -24.38
CA ASP A 824 -9.86 -5.02 -24.17
C ASP A 824 -10.29 -3.84 -25.07
N VAL A 825 -10.55 -4.09 -26.36
CA VAL A 825 -10.99 -3.05 -27.31
C VAL A 825 -12.32 -2.43 -26.86
N LEU A 826 -13.31 -3.23 -26.48
CA LEU A 826 -14.61 -2.71 -26.02
C LEU A 826 -14.47 -1.93 -24.71
N MET A 827 -13.76 -2.50 -23.73
CA MET A 827 -13.57 -1.89 -22.41
C MET A 827 -12.89 -0.53 -22.50
N LEU A 828 -11.84 -0.41 -23.32
CA LEU A 828 -11.11 0.84 -23.50
C LEU A 828 -11.92 1.84 -24.32
N SER A 829 -12.59 1.40 -25.39
CA SER A 829 -13.33 2.30 -26.29
C SER A 829 -14.57 2.90 -25.63
N PHE A 830 -15.32 2.12 -24.85
CA PHE A 830 -16.52 2.61 -24.14
C PHE A 830 -16.20 3.65 -23.07
N ARG A 831 -14.97 3.67 -22.55
CA ARG A 831 -14.49 4.70 -21.61
C ARG A 831 -14.06 6.00 -22.31
N THR A 832 -14.32 6.13 -23.62
CA THR A 832 -14.07 7.37 -24.37
C THR A 832 -15.35 7.95 -24.94
N ALA A 833 -15.38 9.27 -25.11
CA ALA A 833 -16.47 9.98 -25.80
C ALA A 833 -16.57 9.60 -27.29
N ARG A 834 -15.56 8.92 -27.85
CA ARG A 834 -15.61 8.40 -29.22
C ARG A 834 -16.40 7.10 -29.31
N GLY A 835 -16.40 6.31 -28.24
CA GLY A 835 -17.03 5.00 -28.23
C GLY A 835 -16.34 3.98 -29.14
N VAL A 836 -17.05 2.89 -29.41
CA VAL A 836 -16.63 1.75 -30.22
C VAL A 836 -16.88 2.02 -31.70
N ASP A 837 -15.84 1.84 -32.54
CA ASP A 837 -15.98 1.78 -34.00
C ASP A 837 -16.42 0.36 -34.41
N LEU A 838 -17.70 0.21 -34.73
CA LEU A 838 -18.30 -1.09 -35.01
C LEU A 838 -17.84 -1.67 -36.35
N LYS A 839 -17.43 -0.81 -37.29
CA LYS A 839 -16.92 -1.25 -38.60
C LYS A 839 -15.56 -1.91 -38.43
N SER A 840 -14.61 -1.21 -37.81
CA SER A 840 -13.27 -1.77 -37.53
C SER A 840 -13.34 -2.97 -36.57
N PHE A 841 -14.26 -2.94 -35.60
CA PHE A 841 -14.48 -4.08 -34.70
C PHE A 841 -15.03 -5.30 -35.45
N GLY A 842 -16.02 -5.12 -36.33
CA GLY A 842 -16.59 -6.20 -37.15
C GLY A 842 -15.60 -6.77 -38.17
N GLU A 843 -14.74 -5.95 -38.77
CA GLU A 843 -13.65 -6.39 -39.65
C GLU A 843 -12.64 -7.29 -38.91
N THR A 844 -12.42 -7.05 -37.61
CA THR A 844 -11.42 -7.78 -36.81
C THR A 844 -11.99 -9.04 -36.16
N PHE A 845 -13.19 -8.97 -35.59
CA PHE A 845 -13.77 -10.05 -34.77
C PHE A 845 -15.02 -10.70 -35.40
N GLY A 846 -15.49 -10.19 -36.55
CA GLY A 846 -16.60 -10.74 -37.32
C GLY A 846 -17.95 -10.03 -37.10
N CYS A 847 -18.71 -9.89 -38.19
CA CYS A 847 -20.06 -9.30 -38.18
C CYS A 847 -21.07 -9.98 -37.22
N PRO A 848 -21.05 -11.31 -37.01
CA PRO A 848 -21.98 -11.95 -36.06
C PRO A 848 -21.83 -11.42 -34.63
N LEU A 849 -20.60 -11.13 -34.19
CA LEU A 849 -20.36 -10.57 -32.86
C LEU A 849 -20.94 -9.16 -32.73
N VAL A 850 -20.78 -8.33 -33.77
CA VAL A 850 -21.40 -6.99 -33.82
C VAL A 850 -22.92 -7.08 -33.73
N HIS A 851 -23.55 -8.06 -34.41
CA HIS A 851 -25.00 -8.27 -34.31
C HIS A 851 -25.45 -8.61 -32.89
N THR A 852 -24.72 -9.51 -32.21
CA THR A 852 -25.04 -9.90 -30.84
C THR A 852 -24.86 -8.74 -29.86
N LEU A 853 -23.81 -7.93 -30.04
CA LEU A 853 -23.64 -6.68 -29.27
C LEU A 853 -24.82 -5.72 -29.50
N CYS A 854 -25.29 -5.56 -30.74
CA CYS A 854 -26.46 -4.72 -31.02
C CYS A 854 -27.71 -5.22 -30.30
N LYS A 855 -27.94 -6.54 -30.27
CA LYS A 855 -29.06 -7.14 -29.53
C LYS A 855 -28.96 -6.89 -28.03
N VAL A 856 -27.77 -7.05 -27.44
CA VAL A 856 -27.56 -6.86 -26.00
C VAL A 856 -27.68 -5.40 -25.58
N TYR A 857 -27.23 -4.46 -26.42
CA TYR A 857 -27.34 -3.04 -26.11
C TYR A 857 -28.69 -2.42 -26.43
N LYS A 858 -29.60 -3.12 -27.11
CA LYS A 858 -30.94 -2.59 -27.45
C LYS A 858 -31.68 -1.95 -26.26
N PRO A 859 -31.80 -2.57 -25.06
CA PRO A 859 -32.49 -1.95 -23.93
C PRO A 859 -31.80 -0.67 -23.43
N TYR A 860 -30.48 -0.61 -23.57
CA TYR A 860 -29.67 0.54 -23.15
C TYR A 860 -29.70 1.68 -24.17
N ILE A 861 -29.97 1.37 -25.43
CA ILE A 861 -30.26 2.35 -26.48
C ILE A 861 -31.66 2.93 -26.29
N GLU A 862 -32.66 2.09 -26.01
CA GLU A 862 -34.03 2.51 -25.74
C GLU A 862 -34.14 3.42 -24.50
N SER A 863 -33.31 3.17 -23.49
CA SER A 863 -33.22 4.01 -22.28
C SER A 863 -32.29 5.21 -22.41
N GLY A 864 -31.57 5.36 -23.52
CA GLY A 864 -30.68 6.51 -23.78
C GLY A 864 -29.31 6.47 -23.10
N HIS A 865 -28.92 5.34 -22.50
CA HIS A 865 -27.59 5.13 -21.91
C HIS A 865 -26.51 4.87 -22.97
N VAL A 866 -26.90 4.27 -24.10
CA VAL A 866 -26.04 4.04 -25.26
C VAL A 866 -26.60 4.79 -26.47
N ILE A 867 -25.73 5.54 -27.15
CA ILE A 867 -26.05 6.31 -28.34
C ILE A 867 -25.47 5.60 -29.56
N CYS A 868 -26.33 5.36 -30.55
CA CYS A 868 -25.98 4.81 -31.85
C CYS A 868 -25.69 5.94 -32.84
N LEU A 869 -24.55 5.88 -33.53
CA LEU A 869 -24.15 6.91 -34.49
C LEU A 869 -23.92 6.35 -35.89
N ASP A 870 -24.27 7.15 -36.91
CA ASP A 870 -23.94 6.89 -38.32
C ASP A 870 -22.47 7.23 -38.65
N GLU A 871 -22.04 7.00 -39.90
CA GLU A 871 -20.68 7.33 -40.37
C GLU A 871 -20.32 8.83 -40.22
N ARG A 872 -21.33 9.71 -40.19
CA ARG A 872 -21.18 11.16 -39.98
C ARG A 872 -21.28 11.56 -38.51
N ARG A 873 -21.29 10.59 -37.58
CA ARG A 873 -21.48 10.75 -36.14
C ARG A 873 -22.80 11.42 -35.74
N ARG A 874 -23.86 11.26 -36.55
CA ARG A 874 -25.21 11.72 -36.18
C ARG A 874 -25.92 10.63 -35.41
N ALA A 875 -26.59 11.02 -34.33
CA ALA A 875 -27.40 10.12 -33.53
C ALA A 875 -28.55 9.55 -34.37
N MET A 876 -28.67 8.22 -34.37
CA MET A 876 -29.76 7.50 -35.01
C MET A 876 -30.92 7.35 -34.03
N ASN A 877 -32.15 7.37 -34.53
CA ASN A 877 -33.32 7.13 -33.70
C ASN A 877 -33.57 5.62 -33.48
N ILE A 878 -34.44 5.30 -32.51
CA ILE A 878 -34.73 3.92 -32.11
C ILE A 878 -35.42 3.13 -33.23
N GLU A 879 -36.27 3.76 -34.04
CA GLU A 879 -36.96 3.12 -35.16
C GLU A 879 -35.99 2.70 -36.26
N GLU A 880 -35.04 3.58 -36.60
CA GLU A 880 -33.95 3.31 -37.54
C GLU A 880 -33.07 2.15 -37.04
N PHE A 881 -32.72 2.15 -35.75
CA PHE A 881 -31.93 1.07 -35.16
C PHE A 881 -32.67 -0.27 -35.15
N ASN A 882 -33.95 -0.28 -34.79
CA ASN A 882 -34.79 -1.49 -34.81
C ASN A 882 -34.95 -2.05 -36.22
N SER A 883 -35.07 -1.18 -37.24
CA SER A 883 -35.10 -1.61 -38.64
C SER A 883 -33.78 -2.27 -39.07
N LEU A 884 -32.64 -1.79 -38.57
CA LEU A 884 -31.32 -2.37 -38.85
C LEU A 884 -31.11 -3.73 -38.18
N LEU A 885 -31.63 -3.92 -36.97
CA LEU A 885 -31.53 -5.20 -36.25
C LEU A 885 -32.21 -6.37 -36.97
N LEU A 886 -33.23 -6.09 -37.79
CA LEU A 886 -33.98 -7.09 -38.57
C LEU A 886 -33.21 -7.60 -39.80
N ASP A 887 -32.16 -6.90 -40.23
CA ASP A 887 -31.39 -7.23 -41.43
C ASP A 887 -29.88 -7.15 -41.14
N GLU A 888 -29.27 -8.31 -40.88
CA GLU A 888 -27.84 -8.46 -40.59
C GLU A 888 -26.92 -7.80 -41.62
N THR A 889 -27.36 -7.71 -42.88
CA THR A 889 -26.57 -7.13 -43.97
C THR A 889 -26.54 -5.60 -43.96
N LYS A 890 -27.48 -4.94 -43.27
CA LYS A 890 -27.60 -3.47 -43.24
C LYS A 890 -26.85 -2.80 -42.09
N ILE A 891 -26.52 -3.54 -41.03
CA ILE A 891 -25.86 -2.98 -39.84
C ILE A 891 -24.52 -2.33 -40.19
N GLY A 892 -23.68 -3.00 -40.98
CA GLY A 892 -22.36 -2.49 -41.35
C GLY A 892 -22.37 -1.26 -42.29
N ASN A 893 -23.51 -0.93 -42.92
CA ASN A 893 -23.61 0.18 -43.88
C ASN A 893 -24.22 1.46 -43.31
N ARG A 894 -24.91 1.39 -42.16
CA ARG A 894 -25.60 2.56 -41.55
C ARG A 894 -25.21 2.82 -40.11
N LEU A 895 -24.95 1.78 -39.32
CA LEU A 895 -24.49 1.91 -37.93
C LEU A 895 -22.96 1.85 -37.92
N ALA A 896 -22.31 2.93 -37.48
CA ALA A 896 -20.86 3.01 -37.45
C ALA A 896 -20.28 2.99 -36.03
N TYR A 897 -20.98 3.56 -35.04
CA TYR A 897 -20.46 3.67 -33.68
C TYR A 897 -21.48 3.38 -32.58
N PHE A 898 -21.00 2.81 -31.48
CA PHE A 898 -21.66 2.86 -30.17
C PHE A 898 -20.88 3.75 -29.22
N ARG A 899 -21.57 4.67 -28.53
CA ARG A 899 -20.98 5.55 -27.53
C ARG A 899 -21.86 5.58 -26.28
N LEU A 900 -21.27 5.69 -25.10
CA LEU A 900 -22.02 5.97 -23.88
C LEU A 900 -22.53 7.42 -23.88
N SER A 901 -23.75 7.64 -23.40
CA SER A 901 -24.25 8.99 -23.15
C SER A 901 -23.52 9.63 -21.97
N ASP A 902 -23.45 10.95 -21.96
CA ASP A 902 -22.76 11.73 -20.94
C ASP A 902 -23.79 12.60 -20.20
N PRO A 903 -23.90 12.51 -18.86
CA PRO A 903 -23.11 11.66 -17.96
C PRO A 903 -23.67 10.25 -17.71
N GLU A 904 -24.96 10.00 -18.01
CA GLU A 904 -25.67 8.81 -17.50
C GLU A 904 -25.11 7.47 -18.00
N GLY A 905 -24.71 7.39 -19.28
CA GLY A 905 -24.06 6.19 -19.81
C GLY A 905 -22.69 5.93 -19.18
N PHE A 906 -21.88 6.97 -18.96
CA PHE A 906 -20.57 6.86 -18.31
C PHE A 906 -20.67 6.42 -16.85
N LEU A 907 -21.68 6.87 -16.10
CA LEU A 907 -21.93 6.41 -14.73
C LEU A 907 -22.13 4.90 -14.65
N LEU A 908 -22.74 4.30 -15.68
CA LEU A 908 -22.99 2.86 -15.78
C LEU A 908 -21.94 2.13 -16.63
N SER A 909 -20.79 2.75 -16.93
CA SER A 909 -19.84 2.19 -17.91
C SER A 909 -19.39 0.77 -17.54
N ASN A 910 -19.14 0.50 -16.26
CA ASN A 910 -18.67 -0.82 -15.83
C ASN A 910 -19.76 -1.89 -16.01
N GLU A 911 -21.03 -1.57 -15.71
CA GLU A 911 -22.15 -2.48 -15.92
C GLU A 911 -22.37 -2.73 -17.42
N LEU A 912 -22.38 -1.67 -18.22
CA LEU A 912 -22.58 -1.77 -19.67
C LEU A 912 -21.46 -2.56 -20.36
N ILE A 913 -20.20 -2.40 -19.93
CA ILE A 913 -19.07 -3.19 -20.42
C ILE A 913 -19.22 -4.67 -20.03
N SER A 914 -19.68 -4.96 -18.81
CA SER A 914 -19.87 -6.35 -18.35
C SER A 914 -20.87 -7.15 -19.20
N HIS A 915 -21.89 -6.48 -19.75
CA HIS A 915 -22.84 -7.09 -20.68
C HIS A 915 -22.19 -7.52 -22.00
N ALA A 916 -21.25 -6.74 -22.53
CA ALA A 916 -20.50 -7.13 -23.72
C ALA A 916 -19.59 -8.35 -23.46
N PHE A 917 -18.98 -8.44 -22.28
CA PHE A 917 -18.12 -9.58 -21.94
C PHE A 917 -18.91 -10.88 -21.90
N GLY A 918 -20.13 -10.85 -21.34
CA GLY A 918 -21.02 -12.03 -21.32
C GLY A 918 -21.35 -12.58 -22.71
N VAL A 919 -21.30 -11.74 -23.75
CA VAL A 919 -21.53 -12.13 -25.17
C VAL A 919 -20.27 -12.68 -25.83
N ILE A 920 -19.11 -12.15 -25.49
CA ILE A 920 -17.83 -12.62 -26.07
C ILE A 920 -17.46 -14.00 -25.49
N ASP A 921 -17.84 -14.26 -24.24
CA ASP A 921 -17.60 -15.53 -23.56
C ASP A 921 -18.55 -16.65 -24.00
N SER A 922 -19.78 -16.31 -24.42
CA SER A 922 -20.76 -17.26 -24.97
C SER A 922 -20.39 -17.71 -26.38
#